data_AF-A0A9D7N3T5-F1
#
_entry.id   AF-A0A9D7N3T5-F1
#
_cell.length_a   1.000
_cell.length_b   1.000
_cell.length_c   1.000
_cell.angle_alpha   90.00
_cell.angle_beta   90.00
_cell.angle_gamma   90.00
#
_symmetry.space_group_name_H-M   'P 1'
#
loop_
_entity.id
_entity.type
_entity.pdbx_description
1 polymer ?
#
loop_
_entity_poly.entity_id
_entity_poly.type
_entity_poly.pdbx_seq_one_letter_code
_entity_poly.pdbx_strand_id
1 'polypeptide(L)'
;MRAAGASRSFELRALVSRRPAVATAGIEQVLADPAIAAVVICTENASHVELAARALAASKHVLVEYPLALRLSDYEELYASAAARGRVLHEEHIELLTASHRAWRALLAARARPVVRATIASRGGVEGWIGDPQRAGFASFAAIARLHVLDDLFGPLELRAAEHRADESGLALRVLLRGARGEELTWIHERRAAPRARNRAARRDRDGCSRAAAERPVRRPLRRGPGALRAQHRARGRRASRRRAEPALRSARRRDRVPLARHSCRSSRHSCVHGSARGEGSSRMSTSPRILLTGANGYVGGRLLRALEAEGRPVRCLARRPEALARRTGATTEVALGDLHEEASLAPALQGIEVAYYLVHSMGDAGSFQERERRAAENFARAARAAGVQRIVYLGGLAPRSTREVSPHLRSRLETGRILRESGVPTIELRCSIVIGSGSASFELVRSLVEKLPIMVTPRWTRTLAQPIAIEDLLAYLLAARTLPIEGSVCYEIGGAERVSYLGLMLEYARQRGLRRWILPVPFLSPWISSLWLGLVTPLYARVGRKLIDSVRHETTVQDESARAAFAIRPRGVREAIARALRNEDSEIAATRWSDALSSGSEPRREGPVRYARRCVDSRVREVAAPVQLAFEPIRCIGGRQGWYFADALWRLRGFLDLLMGGVGMRRGRRHPRDLGPGDALDFWRVEAFEAPRTLRLAAEMKLPGRAWLVFEVEPTASGSRVRQTALFDPVGLGGRLYWYALLPMHLLIFAGMLRSIAKRAERAAALAQRPSPA
;
A
#
# COMPACT_ATOMS: atom_id res chain seq x y z
N MET A 1 37.33 -3.65 42.80
CA MET A 1 36.54 -2.40 42.74
C MET A 1 35.80 -2.33 41.42
N ARG A 2 34.48 -2.12 41.46
CA ARG A 2 33.56 -2.06 40.31
C ARG A 2 33.72 -0.76 39.51
N ALA A 3 33.59 -0.84 38.19
CA ALA A 3 33.03 0.22 37.33
C ALA A 3 32.41 -0.44 36.08
N ALA A 4 31.16 -0.89 36.18
CA ALA A 4 29.99 -0.21 35.60
C ALA A 4 29.93 -0.27 34.06
N GLY A 5 29.87 -1.50 33.52
CA GLY A 5 29.40 -1.73 32.16
C GLY A 5 27.89 -1.45 32.09
N ALA A 6 27.51 -0.37 31.41
CA ALA A 6 26.14 -0.20 30.96
C ALA A 6 25.83 -1.31 29.96
N SER A 7 25.23 -2.40 30.44
CA SER A 7 24.61 -3.42 29.59
C SER A 7 23.56 -2.71 28.75
N ARG A 8 23.91 -2.37 27.50
CA ARG A 8 22.92 -1.97 26.50
C ARG A 8 22.09 -3.21 26.26
N SER A 9 20.91 -3.27 26.87
CA SER A 9 19.92 -4.30 26.59
C SER A 9 19.53 -4.17 25.12
N PHE A 10 20.05 -5.05 24.27
CA PHE A 10 19.58 -5.17 22.90
C PHE A 10 18.22 -5.86 22.93
N GLU A 11 17.16 -5.10 22.65
CA GLU A 11 15.83 -5.66 22.48
C GLU A 11 15.70 -6.14 21.03
N LEU A 12 15.70 -7.47 20.83
CA LEU A 12 15.32 -8.06 19.54
C LEU A 12 13.86 -7.68 19.25
N ARG A 13 13.66 -6.62 18.47
CA ARG A 13 12.32 -6.13 18.12
C ARG A 13 11.53 -7.12 17.28
N ALA A 14 12.22 -7.86 16.40
CA ALA A 14 11.66 -8.92 15.58
C ALA A 14 12.78 -9.67 14.86
N LEU A 15 12.66 -10.99 14.75
CA LEU A 15 13.39 -11.81 13.78
C LEU A 15 12.45 -12.11 12.61
N VAL A 16 12.90 -11.84 11.38
CA VAL A 16 12.15 -12.14 10.15
C VAL A 16 13.02 -13.05 9.31
N SER A 17 12.67 -14.33 9.27
CA SER A 17 13.34 -15.32 8.42
C SER A 17 12.30 -16.09 7.62
N ARG A 18 12.64 -16.44 6.38
CA ARG A 18 11.82 -17.32 5.52
C ARG A 18 11.99 -18.81 5.87
N ARG A 19 12.90 -19.12 6.79
CA ARG A 19 13.18 -20.44 7.37
C ARG A 19 13.07 -20.36 8.90
N PRO A 20 12.89 -21.48 9.62
CA PRO A 20 13.00 -21.49 11.08
C PRO A 20 14.32 -20.81 11.49
N ALA A 21 14.23 -19.79 12.33
CA ALA A 21 15.39 -19.05 12.80
C ALA A 21 15.25 -18.83 14.30
N VAL A 22 16.35 -19.08 15.01
CA VAL A 22 16.44 -18.92 16.45
C VAL A 22 17.24 -17.65 16.70
N ALA A 23 16.72 -16.77 17.54
CA ALA A 23 17.49 -15.65 18.03
C ALA A 23 18.28 -16.08 19.27
N THR A 24 19.56 -15.78 19.28
CA THR A 24 20.43 -15.95 20.45
C THR A 24 20.98 -14.60 20.89
N ALA A 25 21.23 -14.47 22.20
CA ALA A 25 21.77 -13.27 22.81
C ALA A 25 23.30 -13.15 22.68
N GLY A 26 24.02 -14.18 22.20
CA GLY A 26 25.47 -14.17 22.15
C GLY A 26 26.05 -14.99 20.99
N ILE A 27 27.03 -14.40 20.30
CA ILE A 27 27.69 -15.04 19.15
C ILE A 27 28.37 -16.37 19.52
N GLU A 28 28.82 -16.54 20.76
CA GLU A 28 29.45 -17.79 21.22
C GLU A 28 28.55 -19.01 21.01
N GLN A 29 27.24 -18.87 21.21
CA GLN A 29 26.30 -19.96 20.99
C GLN A 29 26.20 -20.33 19.50
N VAL A 30 26.32 -19.35 18.61
CA VAL A 30 26.35 -19.57 17.15
C VAL A 30 27.64 -20.27 16.73
N LEU A 31 28.78 -19.86 17.31
CA LEU A 31 30.08 -20.42 16.95
C LEU A 31 30.29 -21.83 17.51
N ALA A 32 29.78 -22.11 18.71
CA ALA A 32 29.88 -23.42 19.35
C ALA A 32 28.95 -24.47 18.73
N ASP A 33 27.87 -24.07 18.06
CA ASP A 33 26.89 -25.02 17.48
C ASP A 33 27.48 -25.74 16.25
N PRO A 34 27.70 -27.07 16.30
CA PRO A 34 28.26 -27.81 15.18
C PRO A 34 27.31 -27.93 13.98
N ALA A 35 26.00 -27.72 14.16
CA ALA A 35 25.02 -27.76 13.07
C ALA A 35 25.12 -26.51 12.15
N ILE A 36 25.76 -25.45 12.62
CA ILE A 36 25.96 -24.23 11.84
C ILE A 36 27.25 -24.38 11.03
N ALA A 37 27.12 -24.46 9.71
CA ALA A 37 28.28 -24.57 8.80
C ALA A 37 28.85 -23.20 8.38
N ALA A 38 28.01 -22.15 8.35
CA ALA A 38 28.37 -20.84 7.85
C ALA A 38 27.77 -19.72 8.70
N VAL A 39 28.47 -18.59 8.78
CA VAL A 39 28.06 -17.37 9.49
C VAL A 39 28.03 -16.20 8.50
N VAL A 40 26.98 -15.40 8.59
CA VAL A 40 26.86 -14.13 7.85
C VAL A 40 26.96 -12.97 8.84
N ILE A 41 27.93 -12.08 8.64
CA ILE A 41 28.25 -10.96 9.53
C ILE A 41 27.76 -9.67 8.89
N CYS A 42 26.73 -9.05 9.48
CA CYS A 42 26.12 -7.80 9.02
C CYS A 42 26.13 -6.74 10.13
N THR A 43 27.28 -6.54 10.77
CA THR A 43 27.44 -5.65 11.93
C THR A 43 28.08 -4.32 11.50
N GLU A 44 28.60 -3.53 12.46
CA GLU A 44 29.37 -2.34 12.12
C GLU A 44 30.81 -2.69 11.74
N ASN A 45 31.40 -1.92 10.82
CA ASN A 45 32.67 -2.24 10.16
C ASN A 45 33.80 -2.60 11.13
N ALA A 46 33.95 -1.84 12.23
CA ALA A 46 35.01 -2.08 13.22
C ALA A 46 34.91 -3.44 13.93
N SER A 47 33.74 -4.09 13.91
CA SER A 47 33.55 -5.42 14.51
C SER A 47 33.84 -6.57 13.56
N HIS A 48 33.92 -6.32 12.25
CA HIS A 48 33.99 -7.40 11.24
C HIS A 48 35.21 -8.30 11.40
N VAL A 49 36.39 -7.72 11.62
CA VAL A 49 37.65 -8.48 11.75
C VAL A 49 37.59 -9.47 12.92
N GLU A 50 37.18 -8.99 14.10
CA GLU A 50 37.09 -9.83 15.30
C GLU A 50 36.06 -10.97 15.09
N LEU A 51 34.88 -10.64 14.59
CA LEU A 51 33.81 -11.63 14.41
C LEU A 51 34.17 -12.66 13.32
N ALA A 52 34.78 -12.23 12.22
CA ALA A 52 35.23 -13.10 11.13
C ALA A 52 36.36 -14.02 11.61
N ALA A 53 37.36 -13.50 12.32
CA ALA A 53 38.45 -14.29 12.89
C ALA A 53 37.92 -15.38 13.82
N ARG A 54 36.98 -15.03 14.70
CA ARG A 54 36.36 -15.98 15.64
C ARG A 54 35.52 -17.04 14.94
N ALA A 55 34.76 -16.67 13.90
CA ALA A 55 34.00 -17.63 13.11
C ALA A 55 34.89 -18.60 12.33
N LEU A 56 36.00 -18.10 11.75
CA LEU A 56 37.00 -18.94 11.10
C LEU A 56 37.70 -19.87 12.10
N ALA A 57 38.04 -19.37 13.30
CA ALA A 57 38.62 -20.19 14.36
C ALA A 57 37.68 -21.32 14.81
N ALA A 58 36.37 -21.07 14.83
CA ALA A 58 35.32 -22.07 15.05
C ALA A 58 35.03 -22.95 13.82
N SER A 59 35.90 -22.92 12.80
CA SER A 59 35.81 -23.72 11.56
C SER A 59 34.51 -23.50 10.77
N LYS A 60 33.97 -22.27 10.77
CA LYS A 60 32.78 -21.89 9.99
C LYS A 60 33.19 -21.25 8.66
N HIS A 61 32.36 -21.40 7.63
CA HIS A 61 32.43 -20.52 6.46
C HIS A 61 31.94 -19.12 6.85
N VAL A 62 32.53 -18.06 6.30
CA VAL A 62 32.23 -16.68 6.68
C VAL A 62 31.84 -15.86 5.46
N LEU A 63 30.66 -15.27 5.52
CA LEU A 63 30.21 -14.20 4.64
C LEU A 63 30.16 -12.92 5.46
N VAL A 64 30.75 -11.82 4.99
CA VAL A 64 30.75 -10.55 5.71
C VAL A 64 30.24 -9.43 4.82
N GLU A 65 29.52 -8.49 5.41
CA GLU A 65 29.17 -7.24 4.74
C GLU A 65 30.42 -6.38 4.50
N TYR A 66 30.39 -5.63 3.40
CA TYR A 66 31.48 -4.75 3.04
C TYR A 66 31.58 -3.52 3.98
N PRO A 67 32.78 -3.10 4.42
CA PRO A 67 34.09 -3.73 4.21
C PRO A 67 34.38 -4.82 5.25
N LEU A 68 35.06 -5.90 4.85
CA LEU A 68 35.56 -6.97 5.71
C LEU A 68 36.52 -6.43 6.79
N ALA A 69 37.39 -5.49 6.43
CA ALA A 69 38.39 -4.93 7.32
C ALA A 69 38.67 -3.46 7.04
N LEU A 70 39.14 -2.74 8.07
CA LEU A 70 39.55 -1.33 7.94
C LEU A 70 41.03 -1.18 7.57
N ARG A 71 41.81 -2.25 7.65
CA ARG A 71 43.24 -2.32 7.29
C ARG A 71 43.47 -3.47 6.32
N LEU A 72 44.42 -3.28 5.41
CA LEU A 72 44.80 -4.31 4.45
C LEU A 72 45.43 -5.54 5.12
N SER A 73 46.27 -5.34 6.14
CA SER A 73 46.89 -6.43 6.90
C SER A 73 45.85 -7.38 7.48
N ASP A 74 44.80 -6.83 8.09
CA ASP A 74 43.72 -7.62 8.71
C ASP A 74 42.94 -8.41 7.64
N TYR A 75 42.80 -7.84 6.43
CA TYR A 75 42.18 -8.50 5.29
C TYR A 75 43.00 -9.72 4.85
N GLU A 76 44.31 -9.54 4.66
CA GLU A 76 45.25 -10.59 4.26
C GLU A 76 45.31 -11.72 5.29
N GLU A 77 45.39 -11.39 6.58
CA GLU A 77 45.40 -12.35 7.68
C GLU A 77 44.14 -13.21 7.72
N LEU A 78 42.96 -12.62 7.51
CA LEU A 78 41.69 -13.36 7.52
C LEU A 78 41.57 -14.31 6.32
N TYR A 79 41.99 -13.89 5.12
CA TYR A 79 42.00 -14.75 3.94
C TYR A 79 43.02 -15.89 4.07
N ALA A 80 44.21 -15.61 4.60
CA ALA A 80 45.20 -16.65 4.89
C ALA A 80 44.68 -17.64 5.94
N SER A 81 44.04 -17.13 7.00
CA SER A 81 43.42 -17.95 8.06
C SER A 81 42.31 -18.85 7.52
N ALA A 82 41.47 -18.34 6.61
CA ALA A 82 40.41 -19.11 5.96
C ALA A 82 40.97 -20.20 5.05
N ALA A 83 41.97 -19.87 4.22
CA ALA A 83 42.65 -20.82 3.35
C ALA A 83 43.31 -21.96 4.14
N ALA A 84 44.05 -21.63 5.21
CA ALA A 84 44.70 -22.61 6.08
C ALA A 84 43.71 -23.59 6.74
N ARG A 85 42.45 -23.17 6.93
CA ARG A 85 41.39 -23.97 7.56
C ARG A 85 40.45 -24.61 6.54
N GLY A 86 40.69 -24.44 5.24
CA GLY A 86 39.79 -24.92 4.19
C GLY A 86 38.40 -24.30 4.25
N ARG A 87 38.27 -23.07 4.75
CA ARG A 87 37.00 -22.35 4.87
C ARG A 87 36.89 -21.27 3.81
N VAL A 88 35.64 -20.98 3.45
CA VAL A 88 35.32 -19.91 2.50
C VAL A 88 35.15 -18.62 3.30
N LEU A 89 35.92 -17.59 2.95
CA LEU A 89 35.71 -16.23 3.38
C LEU A 89 35.27 -15.41 2.16
N HIS A 90 34.07 -14.84 2.23
CA HIS A 90 33.53 -14.00 1.17
C HIS A 90 33.13 -12.64 1.73
N GLU A 91 33.61 -11.58 1.09
CA GLU A 91 33.15 -10.21 1.31
C GLU A 91 32.01 -9.92 0.31
N GLU A 92 30.83 -9.58 0.81
CA GLU A 92 29.64 -9.36 0.00
C GLU A 92 29.51 -7.89 -0.43
N HIS A 93 29.27 -7.65 -1.73
CA HIS A 93 29.12 -6.29 -2.29
C HIS A 93 27.69 -6.05 -2.79
N ILE A 94 26.78 -5.72 -1.89
CA ILE A 94 25.35 -5.57 -2.21
C ILE A 94 25.02 -4.43 -3.21
N GLU A 95 25.91 -3.44 -3.37
CA GLU A 95 25.69 -2.28 -4.26
C GLU A 95 25.55 -2.67 -5.74
N LEU A 96 26.27 -3.72 -6.18
CA LEU A 96 26.16 -4.25 -7.55
C LEU A 96 24.78 -4.87 -7.82
N LEU A 97 24.08 -5.32 -6.78
CA LEU A 97 22.75 -5.92 -6.86
C LEU A 97 21.63 -4.87 -6.79
N THR A 98 21.96 -3.59 -6.64
CA THR A 98 20.96 -2.54 -6.52
C THR A 98 20.27 -2.22 -7.86
N ALA A 99 19.03 -1.76 -7.79
CA ALA A 99 18.30 -1.30 -8.97
C ALA A 99 18.95 -0.07 -9.63
N SER A 100 19.62 0.78 -8.83
CA SER A 100 20.33 1.97 -9.30
C SER A 100 21.53 1.59 -10.17
N HIS A 101 22.35 0.64 -9.70
CA HIS A 101 23.47 0.13 -10.47
C HIS A 101 23.01 -0.51 -11.80
N ARG A 102 22.01 -1.40 -11.76
CA ARG A 102 21.42 -1.99 -12.97
C ARG A 102 20.91 -0.94 -13.96
N ALA A 103 20.32 0.15 -13.47
CA ALA A 103 19.85 1.23 -14.32
C ALA A 103 21.00 2.02 -14.96
N TRP A 104 22.09 2.27 -14.23
CA TRP A 104 23.30 2.90 -14.78
C TRP A 104 23.95 2.04 -15.85
N ARG A 105 24.08 0.72 -15.60
CA ARG A 105 24.62 -0.23 -16.57
C ARG A 105 23.79 -0.24 -17.87
N ALA A 106 22.46 -0.31 -17.75
CA ALA A 106 21.56 -0.27 -18.91
C ALA A 106 21.64 1.07 -19.67
N LEU A 107 21.77 2.19 -18.94
CA LEU A 107 21.90 3.52 -19.55
C LEU A 107 23.22 3.66 -20.33
N LEU A 108 24.33 3.18 -19.77
CA LEU A 108 25.63 3.18 -20.45
C LEU A 108 25.62 2.26 -21.67
N ALA A 109 25.02 1.07 -21.57
CA ALA A 109 24.90 0.14 -22.69
C ALA A 109 24.04 0.68 -23.84
N ALA A 110 23.01 1.48 -23.53
CA ALA A 110 22.12 2.05 -24.54
C ALA A 110 22.67 3.31 -25.22
N ARG A 111 23.86 3.81 -24.85
CA ARG A 111 24.44 5.01 -25.44
C ARG A 111 25.09 4.71 -26.79
N ALA A 112 24.66 5.45 -27.81
CA ALA A 112 25.27 5.42 -29.14
C ALA A 112 26.64 6.12 -29.21
N ARG A 113 27.01 6.91 -28.19
CA ARG A 113 28.29 7.64 -28.13
C ARG A 113 29.06 7.22 -26.88
N PRO A 114 30.39 7.05 -26.97
CA PRO A 114 31.21 6.68 -25.81
C PRO A 114 31.16 7.78 -24.75
N VAL A 115 31.25 7.37 -23.49
CA VAL A 115 31.43 8.31 -22.38
C VAL A 115 32.86 8.82 -22.44
N VAL A 116 33.04 10.13 -22.46
CA VAL A 116 34.38 10.75 -22.34
C VAL A 116 34.61 11.25 -20.92
N ARG A 117 33.53 11.69 -20.25
CA ARG A 117 33.58 12.18 -18.86
C ARG A 117 32.32 11.82 -18.10
N ALA A 118 32.46 11.45 -16.83
CA ALA A 118 31.34 11.22 -15.91
C ALA A 118 31.59 11.83 -14.54
N THR A 119 30.53 12.29 -13.88
CA THR A 119 30.59 12.72 -12.47
C THR A 119 29.50 12.04 -11.68
N ILE A 120 29.88 11.36 -10.60
CA ILE A 120 28.97 10.68 -9.70
C ILE A 120 29.07 11.35 -8.34
N ALA A 121 27.99 11.99 -7.91
CA ALA A 121 27.90 12.65 -6.62
C ALA A 121 26.92 11.92 -5.70
N SER A 122 27.39 11.54 -4.51
CA SER A 122 26.58 10.95 -3.45
C SER A 122 26.52 11.92 -2.28
N ARG A 123 25.31 12.20 -1.77
CA ARG A 123 25.10 13.06 -0.61
C ARG A 123 24.29 12.31 0.45
N GLY A 124 24.78 12.27 1.68
CA GLY A 124 24.12 11.57 2.79
C GLY A 124 24.20 12.31 4.12
N GLY A 125 23.40 11.89 5.10
CA GLY A 125 23.58 12.28 6.49
C GLY A 125 24.64 11.41 7.18
N VAL A 126 25.16 11.89 8.30
CA VAL A 126 25.90 11.09 9.28
C VAL A 126 25.00 10.89 10.51
N GLU A 127 24.40 9.71 10.61
CA GLU A 127 23.61 9.28 11.76
C GLU A 127 24.19 7.96 12.30
N GLY A 128 24.24 7.81 13.63
CA GLY A 128 24.73 6.59 14.28
C GLY A 128 26.23 6.33 14.11
N TRP A 129 26.64 5.06 14.08
CA TRP A 129 28.04 4.63 14.02
C TRP A 129 28.74 5.02 12.70
N ILE A 130 27.97 5.32 11.66
CA ILE A 130 28.47 5.76 10.35
C ILE A 130 29.20 7.11 10.42
N GLY A 131 28.89 7.93 11.44
CA GLY A 131 29.56 9.22 11.67
C GLY A 131 30.77 9.16 12.58
N ASP A 132 31.11 7.98 13.10
CA ASP A 132 32.25 7.77 13.97
C ASP A 132 33.37 7.10 13.16
N PRO A 133 34.48 7.82 12.85
CA PRO A 133 35.59 7.27 12.06
C PRO A 133 36.24 6.04 12.67
N GLN A 134 36.17 5.87 14.00
CA GLN A 134 36.72 4.68 14.67
C GLN A 134 35.86 3.45 14.46
N ARG A 135 34.56 3.62 14.21
CA ARG A 135 33.60 2.52 14.01
C ARG A 135 33.31 2.23 12.55
N ALA A 136 33.24 3.28 11.72
CA ALA A 136 32.95 3.19 10.29
C ALA A 136 34.20 3.08 9.41
N GLY A 137 35.37 3.45 9.92
CA GLY A 137 36.59 3.60 9.14
C GLY A 137 36.66 4.92 8.37
N PHE A 138 37.68 5.05 7.54
CA PHE A 138 37.93 6.25 6.74
C PHE A 138 36.77 6.54 5.77
N ALA A 139 36.60 7.81 5.39
CA ALA A 139 35.57 8.33 4.48
C ALA A 139 35.18 7.40 3.31
N SER A 140 36.20 6.84 2.67
CA SER A 140 36.04 5.96 1.52
C SER A 140 35.49 4.61 1.94
N PHE A 141 35.78 4.05 3.11
CA PHE A 141 35.33 2.70 3.50
C PHE A 141 33.80 2.57 3.63
N ALA A 142 33.10 3.65 3.97
CA ALA A 142 31.63 3.69 3.96
C ALA A 142 31.03 3.90 2.54
N ALA A 143 31.85 3.98 1.50
CA ALA A 143 31.44 4.28 0.13
C ALA A 143 32.30 3.65 -0.99
N ILE A 144 33.35 2.89 -0.68
CA ILE A 144 34.34 2.26 -1.58
C ILE A 144 33.72 1.08 -2.34
N ALA A 145 32.60 0.53 -1.85
CA ALA A 145 31.70 -0.28 -2.66
C ALA A 145 31.25 0.45 -3.95
N ARG A 146 31.28 1.79 -3.99
CA ARG A 146 31.04 2.58 -5.22
C ARG A 146 32.22 2.59 -6.17
N LEU A 147 33.44 2.38 -5.70
CA LEU A 147 34.57 2.16 -6.61
C LEU A 147 34.37 0.86 -7.40
N HIS A 148 33.83 -0.19 -6.78
CA HIS A 148 33.45 -1.42 -7.48
C HIS A 148 32.32 -1.20 -8.49
N VAL A 149 31.33 -0.35 -8.17
CA VAL A 149 30.32 0.05 -9.15
C VAL A 149 30.96 0.81 -10.33
N LEU A 150 31.90 1.70 -10.07
CA LEU A 150 32.60 2.43 -11.12
C LEU A 150 33.47 1.49 -11.97
N ASP A 151 34.13 0.53 -11.34
CA ASP A 151 34.97 -0.48 -12.00
C ASP A 151 34.13 -1.39 -12.89
N ASP A 152 32.97 -1.86 -12.40
CA ASP A 152 32.03 -2.63 -13.22
C ASP A 152 31.50 -1.85 -14.44
N LEU A 153 31.25 -0.54 -14.28
CA LEU A 153 30.68 0.29 -15.34
C LEU A 153 31.72 0.78 -16.37
N PHE A 154 32.96 0.99 -15.96
CA PHE A 154 34.00 1.64 -16.76
C PHE A 154 35.28 0.80 -16.94
N GLY A 155 35.32 -0.41 -16.39
CA GLY A 155 36.51 -1.27 -16.33
C GLY A 155 37.54 -0.79 -15.31
N PRO A 156 38.75 -1.38 -15.32
CA PRO A 156 39.84 -1.02 -14.43
C PRO A 156 40.05 0.49 -14.32
N LEU A 157 40.10 0.97 -13.08
CA LEU A 157 40.19 2.40 -12.77
C LEU A 157 41.61 2.80 -12.35
N GLU A 158 42.14 3.86 -12.96
CA GLU A 158 43.41 4.47 -12.56
C GLU A 158 43.16 5.74 -11.73
N LEU A 159 43.73 5.83 -10.53
CA LEU A 159 43.64 7.02 -9.69
C LEU A 159 44.48 8.17 -10.26
N ARG A 160 43.85 9.31 -10.51
CA ARG A 160 44.53 10.54 -10.97
C ARG A 160 44.75 11.55 -9.85
N ALA A 161 43.76 11.74 -9.00
CA ALA A 161 43.86 12.60 -7.83
C ALA A 161 42.78 12.24 -6.81
N ALA A 162 43.03 12.50 -5.53
CA ALA A 162 42.02 12.40 -4.49
C ALA A 162 42.15 13.57 -3.52
N GLU A 163 41.03 14.22 -3.22
CA GLU A 163 40.90 15.25 -2.20
C GLU A 163 39.94 14.77 -1.12
N HIS A 164 40.34 14.89 0.13
CA HIS A 164 39.53 14.54 1.28
C HIS A 164 39.48 15.69 2.27
N ARG A 165 38.27 16.00 2.76
CA ARG A 165 38.03 16.98 3.83
C ARG A 165 37.09 16.36 4.86
N ALA A 166 37.49 16.37 6.12
CA ALA A 166 36.64 15.96 7.24
C ALA A 166 36.71 17.04 8.31
N ASP A 167 35.56 17.60 8.68
CA ASP A 167 35.42 18.62 9.71
C ASP A 167 34.11 18.42 10.50
N GLU A 168 33.80 19.32 11.44
CA GLU A 168 32.57 19.25 12.24
C GLU A 168 31.27 19.37 11.42
N SER A 169 31.34 19.90 10.19
CA SER A 169 30.21 20.07 9.27
C SER A 169 29.94 18.80 8.46
N GLY A 170 30.91 17.89 8.39
CA GLY A 170 30.78 16.59 7.76
C GLY A 170 32.05 16.14 7.04
N LEU A 171 31.85 15.28 6.06
CA LEU A 171 32.91 14.59 5.33
C LEU A 171 32.69 14.76 3.83
N ALA A 172 33.73 15.12 3.09
CA ALA A 172 33.71 15.27 1.65
C ALA A 172 34.94 14.59 1.04
N LEU A 173 34.70 13.69 0.09
CA LEU A 173 35.71 13.02 -0.72
C LEU A 173 35.44 13.34 -2.18
N ARG A 174 36.48 13.74 -2.90
CA ARG A 174 36.47 13.90 -4.35
C ARG A 174 37.63 13.12 -4.93
N VAL A 175 37.33 12.18 -5.83
CA VAL A 175 38.33 11.33 -6.49
C VAL A 175 38.21 11.52 -7.99
N LEU A 176 39.34 11.76 -8.64
CA LEU A 176 39.49 11.78 -10.08
C LEU A 176 40.10 10.45 -10.51
N LEU A 177 39.40 9.74 -11.38
CA LEU A 177 39.77 8.42 -11.87
C LEU A 177 39.80 8.46 -13.39
N ARG A 178 40.58 7.57 -14.01
CA ARG A 178 40.55 7.31 -15.44
C ARG A 178 40.06 5.89 -15.68
N GLY A 179 39.02 5.73 -16.49
CA GLY A 179 38.48 4.42 -16.89
C GLY A 179 39.35 3.74 -17.94
N ALA A 180 39.09 2.45 -18.17
CA ALA A 180 39.92 1.61 -19.04
C ALA A 180 39.92 2.05 -20.52
N ARG A 181 38.90 2.79 -20.96
CA ARG A 181 38.83 3.35 -22.34
C ARG A 181 39.23 4.82 -22.39
N GLY A 182 39.85 5.33 -21.32
CA GLY A 182 40.34 6.70 -21.21
C GLY A 182 39.31 7.70 -20.68
N GLU A 183 38.17 7.25 -20.15
CA GLU A 183 37.13 8.12 -19.61
C GLU A 183 37.61 8.89 -18.38
N GLU A 184 37.33 10.19 -18.30
CA GLU A 184 37.56 10.98 -17.09
C GLU A 184 36.39 10.83 -16.11
N LEU A 185 36.64 10.25 -14.94
CA LEU A 185 35.62 10.00 -13.94
C LEU A 185 35.87 10.87 -12.72
N THR A 186 34.83 11.54 -12.23
CA THR A 186 34.86 12.30 -10.99
C THR A 186 33.88 11.68 -10.00
N TRP A 187 34.39 11.06 -8.95
CA TRP A 187 33.58 10.54 -7.86
C TRP A 187 33.56 11.55 -6.70
N ILE A 188 32.37 11.99 -6.30
CA ILE A 188 32.15 12.90 -5.18
C ILE A 188 31.29 12.19 -4.16
N HIS A 189 31.73 12.18 -2.91
CA HIS A 189 30.99 11.62 -1.79
C HIS A 189 30.99 12.62 -0.64
N GLU A 190 29.82 13.18 -0.33
CA GLU A 190 29.61 14.13 0.76
C GLU A 190 28.68 13.51 1.80
N ARG A 191 29.05 13.56 3.08
CA ARG A 191 28.16 13.30 4.22
C ARG A 191 28.11 14.55 5.09
N ARG A 192 26.92 15.07 5.39
CA ARG A 192 26.77 16.25 6.24
C ARG A 192 26.29 15.87 7.64
N ALA A 193 26.88 16.50 8.66
CA ALA A 193 26.35 16.45 10.02
C ALA A 193 24.90 16.96 10.03
N ALA A 194 23.99 16.22 10.68
CA ALA A 194 22.66 16.73 10.94
C ALA A 194 22.80 18.07 11.70
N PRO A 195 22.03 19.11 11.36
CA PRO A 195 22.10 20.36 12.10
C PRO A 195 21.78 20.06 13.57
N ARG A 196 22.79 20.23 14.46
CA ARG A 196 22.54 20.30 15.90
C ARG A 196 21.42 21.30 16.09
N ALA A 197 20.38 20.95 16.83
CA ALA A 197 19.32 21.87 17.20
C ALA A 197 19.93 23.02 18.00
N ARG A 198 20.44 24.05 17.30
CA ARG A 198 20.89 25.29 17.91
C ARG A 198 19.64 26.04 18.32
N ASN A 199 19.53 26.28 19.63
CA ASN A 199 18.57 27.19 20.22
C ASN A 199 18.37 28.42 19.33
N ARG A 200 17.13 28.63 18.88
CA ARG A 200 16.68 29.85 18.20
C ARG A 200 16.69 31.00 19.22
N ALA A 201 17.85 31.51 19.56
CA ALA A 201 17.99 32.72 20.38
C ALA A 201 19.19 33.60 20.02
N ALA A 202 20.13 33.14 19.18
CA ALA A 202 21.33 33.93 18.84
C ALA A 202 21.57 33.96 17.33
N ARG A 203 20.78 34.79 16.62
CA ARG A 203 21.09 35.33 15.28
C ARG A 203 20.19 36.54 15.00
N ARG A 204 20.25 37.51 15.91
CA ARG A 204 20.19 38.94 15.58
C ARG A 204 21.59 39.46 15.91
N ASP A 205 22.09 40.32 15.05
CA ASP A 205 23.45 40.87 15.00
C ASP A 205 24.52 39.98 14.38
N ARG A 206 25.31 40.62 13.49
CA ARG A 206 26.37 40.11 12.61
C ARG A 206 25.86 39.54 11.28
N ASP A 207 25.64 40.42 10.30
CA ASP A 207 26.73 40.78 9.38
C ASP A 207 26.25 41.87 8.39
N GLY A 208 26.92 43.03 8.45
CA GLY A 208 26.92 44.04 7.40
C GLY A 208 28.02 43.75 6.37
N CYS A 209 27.85 44.31 5.17
CA CYS A 209 28.84 44.56 4.09
C CYS A 209 29.85 43.44 3.77
N SER A 210 29.92 42.93 2.53
CA SER A 210 30.45 43.71 1.41
C SER A 210 30.04 43.18 0.03
N ARG A 211 30.01 44.12 -0.92
CA ARG A 211 29.69 43.99 -2.34
C ARG A 211 30.86 43.39 -3.12
N ALA A 212 30.55 42.62 -4.17
CA ALA A 212 31.30 42.63 -5.42
C ALA A 212 30.34 42.38 -6.60
N ALA A 213 30.52 43.18 -7.65
CA ALA A 213 29.59 43.44 -8.73
C ALA A 213 29.74 42.48 -9.91
N ALA A 214 28.63 42.25 -10.63
CA ALA A 214 28.62 41.93 -12.05
C ALA A 214 27.32 42.46 -12.68
N GLU A 215 27.46 43.56 -13.43
CA GLU A 215 26.51 44.11 -14.42
C GLU A 215 26.30 43.09 -15.57
N ARG A 216 25.24 43.00 -16.39
CA ARG A 216 24.08 43.80 -16.89
C ARG A 216 23.27 42.84 -17.83
N PRO A 217 22.18 43.20 -18.56
CA PRO A 217 21.30 44.38 -18.50
C PRO A 217 19.79 44.05 -18.52
N VAL A 218 19.00 45.08 -18.18
CA VAL A 218 17.54 45.15 -18.13
C VAL A 218 16.97 45.69 -19.46
N ARG A 219 15.88 45.12 -19.97
CA ARG A 219 15.01 45.75 -20.99
C ARG A 219 13.74 46.31 -20.33
N ARG A 220 13.49 47.62 -20.55
CA ARG A 220 12.30 48.39 -20.15
C ARG A 220 11.06 48.03 -21.00
N PRO A 221 9.83 48.16 -20.47
CA PRO A 221 8.60 48.22 -21.26
C PRO A 221 8.21 49.67 -21.60
N LEU A 222 7.63 49.85 -22.80
CA LEU A 222 7.12 51.11 -23.32
C LEU A 222 5.71 51.41 -22.78
N ARG A 223 5.51 52.65 -22.34
CA ARG A 223 4.22 53.31 -22.09
C ARG A 223 3.55 53.69 -23.42
N ARG A 224 2.21 53.62 -23.48
CA ARG A 224 1.38 54.56 -24.23
C ARG A 224 0.18 55.00 -23.37
N GLY A 225 -0.07 56.31 -23.39
CA GLY A 225 -1.11 57.02 -22.65
C GLY A 225 -2.41 57.19 -23.46
N PRO A 226 -3.29 58.15 -23.10
CA PRO A 226 -4.70 57.88 -22.85
C PRO A 226 -5.67 58.58 -23.81
N GLY A 227 -6.94 58.16 -23.80
CA GLY A 227 -8.04 58.86 -24.48
C GLY A 227 -9.40 58.44 -23.92
N ALA A 228 -10.11 59.41 -23.35
CA ALA A 228 -11.46 59.29 -22.80
C ALA A 228 -12.52 59.12 -23.90
N LEU A 229 -13.69 58.56 -23.55
CA LEU A 229 -15.00 59.07 -23.98
C LEU A 229 -16.14 58.37 -23.22
N ARG A 230 -17.10 59.20 -22.80
CA ARG A 230 -18.39 58.87 -22.16
C ARG A 230 -19.35 58.20 -23.15
N ALA A 231 -20.27 57.38 -22.65
CA ALA A 231 -21.70 57.48 -22.99
C ALA A 231 -22.57 56.64 -22.05
N GLN A 232 -23.55 57.31 -21.44
CA GLN A 232 -24.72 56.71 -20.81
C GLN A 232 -25.71 56.25 -21.89
N HIS A 233 -26.43 55.15 -21.69
CA HIS A 233 -27.87 55.12 -21.99
C HIS A 233 -28.59 53.95 -21.30
N ARG A 234 -29.75 54.31 -20.75
CA ARG A 234 -30.79 53.47 -20.14
C ARG A 234 -31.47 52.56 -21.18
N ALA A 235 -31.99 51.41 -20.76
CA ALA A 235 -33.43 51.15 -20.56
C ALA A 235 -33.88 49.69 -20.83
N ARG A 236 -34.51 49.11 -19.80
CA ARG A 236 -35.81 48.39 -19.76
C ARG A 236 -36.16 47.30 -20.80
N GLY A 237 -36.61 46.16 -20.26
CA GLY A 237 -37.61 45.24 -20.84
C GLY A 237 -37.68 43.89 -20.13
N ARG A 238 -38.34 43.75 -18.96
CA ARG A 238 -39.66 43.09 -18.72
C ARG A 238 -39.95 41.77 -19.48
N ARG A 239 -40.14 40.67 -18.72
CA ARG A 239 -41.30 39.71 -18.68
C ARG A 239 -40.94 38.57 -17.69
N ALA A 240 -41.53 38.44 -16.50
CA ALA A 240 -42.87 37.89 -16.15
C ALA A 240 -43.06 36.40 -16.55
N SER A 241 -42.90 35.44 -15.62
CA SER A 241 -43.97 34.65 -14.94
C SER A 241 -43.54 33.16 -15.05
N ARG A 242 -43.76 32.21 -14.14
CA ARG A 242 -44.92 31.87 -13.30
C ARG A 242 -44.50 31.08 -12.06
N ARG A 243 -45.23 31.31 -10.96
CA ARG A 243 -45.40 30.42 -9.80
C ARG A 243 -46.44 29.33 -10.11
N ARG A 244 -46.28 28.14 -9.53
CA ARG A 244 -47.31 27.17 -9.06
C ARG A 244 -46.55 26.22 -8.09
N ALA A 245 -46.76 26.24 -6.76
CA ALA A 245 -47.92 25.82 -5.96
C ALA A 245 -48.21 24.31 -6.07
N GLU A 246 -48.18 23.64 -4.91
CA GLU A 246 -48.30 22.19 -4.62
C GLU A 246 -49.66 21.57 -5.04
N PRO A 247 -49.87 20.25 -4.85
CA PRO A 247 -50.40 19.81 -3.54
C PRO A 247 -49.86 18.47 -3.02
N ALA A 248 -49.93 18.36 -1.68
CA ALA A 248 -49.82 17.12 -0.92
C ALA A 248 -51.03 16.18 -1.15
N LEU A 249 -50.80 14.88 -1.10
CA LEU A 249 -51.86 13.87 -0.92
C LEU A 249 -51.45 12.84 0.14
N ARG A 250 -52.31 12.73 1.15
CA ARG A 250 -52.39 11.68 2.17
C ARG A 250 -53.01 10.40 1.58
N SER A 251 -52.78 9.29 2.29
CA SER A 251 -53.52 8.01 2.35
C SER A 251 -52.61 6.83 2.00
N ALA A 252 -52.69 5.63 2.57
CA ALA A 252 -53.33 5.12 3.79
C ALA A 252 -52.59 3.81 4.11
N ARG A 253 -52.59 3.45 5.39
CA ARG A 253 -52.12 2.14 5.87
C ARG A 253 -53.02 1.04 5.29
N ARG A 254 -52.43 -0.07 4.82
CA ARG A 254 -53.06 -1.39 4.97
C ARG A 254 -51.97 -2.44 5.20
N ARG A 255 -52.16 -3.17 6.30
CA ARG A 255 -51.47 -4.39 6.69
C ARG A 255 -52.07 -5.53 5.88
N ASP A 256 -51.25 -6.41 5.34
CA ASP A 256 -51.66 -7.78 5.06
C ASP A 256 -50.64 -8.75 5.66
N ARG A 257 -51.13 -9.53 6.62
CA ARG A 257 -50.52 -10.73 7.20
C ARG A 257 -51.09 -11.92 6.43
N VAL A 258 -50.24 -12.87 6.01
CA VAL A 258 -50.65 -14.24 5.64
C VAL A 258 -49.54 -15.22 6.08
N PRO A 259 -49.85 -16.46 6.51
CA PRO A 259 -49.28 -17.06 7.72
C PRO A 259 -48.28 -18.22 7.49
N LEU A 260 -47.61 -18.57 8.59
CA LEU A 260 -46.82 -19.79 8.80
C LEU A 260 -47.73 -21.02 8.89
N ALA A 261 -47.46 -22.02 8.05
CA ALA A 261 -47.99 -23.38 8.23
C ALA A 261 -46.89 -24.29 8.81
N ARG A 262 -47.18 -24.84 9.99
CA ARG A 262 -46.47 -25.94 10.65
C ARG A 262 -47.01 -27.25 10.06
N HIS A 263 -46.13 -28.19 9.72
CA HIS A 263 -46.53 -29.60 9.67
C HIS A 263 -45.63 -30.44 10.56
N SER A 264 -46.33 -31.24 11.34
CA SER A 264 -45.91 -32.09 12.44
C SER A 264 -45.30 -33.40 11.97
N CYS A 265 -44.34 -33.85 12.79
CA CYS A 265 -43.82 -35.20 12.90
C CYS A 265 -44.93 -36.27 12.99
N ARG A 266 -44.75 -37.39 12.28
CA ARG A 266 -45.29 -38.69 12.70
C ARG A 266 -44.25 -39.79 12.45
N SER A 267 -44.17 -40.62 13.46
CA SER A 267 -43.29 -41.74 13.74
C SER A 267 -43.48 -42.95 12.84
N SER A 268 -42.41 -43.72 12.64
CA SER A 268 -42.46 -45.17 12.86
C SER A 268 -41.04 -45.75 13.05
N ARG A 269 -40.95 -46.63 14.05
CA ARG A 269 -39.79 -47.31 14.60
C ARG A 269 -39.30 -48.49 13.73
N HIS A 270 -38.20 -49.11 14.19
CA HIS A 270 -37.55 -50.39 13.81
C HIS A 270 -36.34 -50.24 12.88
N SER A 271 -35.24 -50.98 13.02
CA SER A 271 -34.67 -51.85 14.06
C SER A 271 -33.21 -52.09 13.62
N CYS A 272 -32.27 -52.15 14.57
CA CYS A 272 -30.88 -52.53 14.28
C CYS A 272 -30.77 -54.01 13.90
N VAL A 273 -30.04 -54.34 12.84
CA VAL A 273 -29.42 -55.66 12.63
C VAL A 273 -28.06 -55.47 11.95
N HIS A 274 -27.03 -56.04 12.57
CA HIS A 274 -25.68 -56.21 12.00
C HIS A 274 -25.71 -57.20 10.84
N GLY A 275 -25.06 -56.86 9.72
CA GLY A 275 -24.86 -57.75 8.59
C GLY A 275 -23.63 -57.37 7.78
N SER A 276 -22.56 -58.15 7.94
CA SER A 276 -21.38 -58.19 7.08
C SER A 276 -21.77 -58.63 5.67
N ALA A 277 -21.43 -57.83 4.66
CA ALA A 277 -21.33 -58.30 3.28
C ALA A 277 -20.32 -57.43 2.50
N ARG A 278 -19.26 -58.08 2.01
CA ARG A 278 -18.40 -57.56 0.95
C ARG A 278 -19.21 -57.50 -0.35
N GLY A 279 -19.11 -56.40 -1.08
CA GLY A 279 -19.70 -56.22 -2.40
C GLY A 279 -19.16 -54.95 -3.04
N GLU A 280 -18.39 -55.12 -4.10
CA GLU A 280 -17.80 -54.08 -4.93
C GLU A 280 -18.88 -53.21 -5.61
N GLY A 281 -18.52 -51.97 -5.92
CA GLY A 281 -19.19 -51.18 -6.96
C GLY A 281 -20.24 -50.17 -6.48
N SER A 282 -19.80 -48.99 -6.01
CA SER A 282 -20.51 -47.75 -6.34
C SER A 282 -19.57 -46.55 -6.31
N SER A 283 -18.99 -46.26 -7.46
CA SER A 283 -18.42 -44.97 -7.81
C SER A 283 -19.51 -43.89 -7.78
N ARG A 284 -19.66 -43.21 -6.64
CA ARG A 284 -20.42 -41.94 -6.50
C ARG A 284 -19.67 -41.09 -5.46
N MET A 285 -19.06 -39.94 -5.73
CA MET A 285 -19.28 -38.90 -6.74
C MET A 285 -17.95 -38.27 -7.19
N SER A 286 -17.56 -38.47 -8.45
CA SER A 286 -16.81 -37.42 -9.17
C SER A 286 -17.85 -36.51 -9.81
N THR A 287 -17.67 -35.18 -9.70
CA THR A 287 -18.05 -34.12 -10.65
C THR A 287 -18.52 -32.85 -9.92
N SER A 288 -17.62 -31.90 -9.77
CA SER A 288 -17.99 -30.48 -9.69
C SER A 288 -16.94 -29.70 -10.47
N PRO A 289 -17.35 -28.73 -11.31
CA PRO A 289 -16.43 -27.92 -12.09
C PRO A 289 -15.35 -27.31 -11.21
N ARG A 290 -14.10 -27.75 -11.34
CA ARG A 290 -13.00 -27.13 -10.61
C ARG A 290 -12.67 -25.81 -11.30
N ILE A 291 -12.77 -24.73 -10.55
CA ILE A 291 -12.48 -23.38 -11.04
C ILE A 291 -11.03 -23.07 -10.73
N LEU A 292 -10.24 -22.68 -11.74
CA LEU A 292 -8.93 -22.07 -11.51
C LEU A 292 -9.07 -20.55 -11.51
N LEU A 293 -8.54 -19.89 -10.48
CA LEU A 293 -8.47 -18.45 -10.38
C LEU A 293 -7.01 -17.99 -10.36
N THR A 294 -6.59 -17.36 -11.45
CA THR A 294 -5.33 -16.61 -11.45
C THR A 294 -5.56 -15.19 -10.92
N GLY A 295 -4.53 -14.56 -10.36
CA GLY A 295 -4.65 -13.18 -9.89
C GLY A 295 -5.54 -12.99 -8.66
N ALA A 296 -5.75 -14.03 -7.85
CA ALA A 296 -6.55 -13.98 -6.63
C ALA A 296 -6.05 -12.97 -5.56
N ASN A 297 -4.77 -12.60 -5.61
CA ASN A 297 -4.21 -11.52 -4.78
C ASN A 297 -4.55 -10.11 -5.27
N GLY A 298 -5.11 -9.99 -6.47
CA GLY A 298 -5.45 -8.71 -7.10
C GLY A 298 -6.82 -8.18 -6.71
N TYR A 299 -7.08 -6.93 -7.09
CA TYR A 299 -8.32 -6.22 -6.74
C TYR A 299 -9.58 -6.95 -7.20
N VAL A 300 -9.67 -7.29 -8.50
CA VAL A 300 -10.82 -8.01 -9.08
C VAL A 300 -10.79 -9.48 -8.67
N GLY A 301 -9.63 -10.13 -8.79
CA GLY A 301 -9.49 -11.56 -8.50
C GLY A 301 -9.86 -11.94 -7.06
N GLY A 302 -9.39 -11.20 -6.05
CA GLY A 302 -9.74 -11.53 -4.66
C GLY A 302 -11.21 -11.27 -4.31
N ARG A 303 -11.89 -10.37 -5.03
CA ARG A 303 -13.35 -10.18 -4.88
C ARG A 303 -14.14 -11.27 -5.60
N LEU A 304 -13.67 -11.70 -6.77
CA LEU A 304 -14.23 -12.84 -7.46
C LEU A 304 -14.08 -14.12 -6.62
N LEU A 305 -12.93 -14.31 -5.98
CA LEU A 305 -12.71 -15.42 -5.04
C LEU A 305 -13.78 -15.44 -3.94
N ARG A 306 -14.02 -14.31 -3.26
CA ARG A 306 -15.05 -14.23 -2.22
C ARG A 306 -16.45 -14.53 -2.74
N ALA A 307 -16.77 -14.06 -3.94
CA ALA A 307 -18.07 -14.36 -4.55
C ALA A 307 -18.22 -15.86 -4.88
N LEU A 308 -17.16 -16.48 -5.40
CA LEU A 308 -17.14 -17.92 -5.69
C LEU A 308 -17.19 -18.78 -4.41
N GLU A 309 -16.50 -18.36 -3.35
CA GLU A 309 -16.56 -18.99 -2.03
C GLU A 309 -17.96 -18.89 -1.42
N ALA A 310 -18.63 -17.74 -1.59
CA ALA A 310 -20.00 -17.55 -1.11
C ALA A 310 -21.03 -18.44 -1.84
N GLU A 311 -20.74 -18.85 -3.08
CA GLU A 311 -21.53 -19.86 -3.81
C GLU A 311 -21.21 -21.30 -3.38
N GLY A 312 -20.27 -21.51 -2.44
CA GLY A 312 -19.87 -22.83 -1.95
C GLY A 312 -19.07 -23.65 -2.96
N ARG A 313 -18.46 -23.01 -3.97
CA ARG A 313 -17.75 -23.71 -5.04
C ARG A 313 -16.30 -24.03 -4.66
N PRO A 314 -15.77 -25.20 -5.03
CA PRO A 314 -14.35 -25.48 -4.90
C PRO A 314 -13.55 -24.61 -5.90
N VAL A 315 -12.69 -23.75 -5.38
CA VAL A 315 -11.83 -22.86 -6.17
C VAL A 315 -10.37 -23.24 -5.92
N ARG A 316 -9.59 -23.39 -6.99
CA ARG A 316 -8.14 -23.47 -6.93
C ARG A 316 -7.56 -22.14 -7.33
N CYS A 317 -6.78 -21.52 -6.46
CA CYS A 317 -6.08 -20.28 -6.78
C CYS A 317 -4.64 -20.57 -7.21
N LEU A 318 -4.23 -20.02 -8.35
CA LEU A 318 -2.83 -20.04 -8.77
C LEU A 318 -2.09 -18.89 -8.11
N ALA A 319 -1.04 -19.19 -7.34
CA ALA A 319 -0.19 -18.18 -6.72
C ALA A 319 1.29 -18.57 -6.76
N ARG A 320 2.16 -17.60 -7.03
CA ARG A 320 3.62 -17.76 -6.88
C ARG A 320 4.06 -18.01 -5.43
N ARG A 321 3.20 -17.65 -4.47
CA ARG A 321 3.42 -17.75 -3.02
C ARG A 321 2.14 -18.23 -2.33
N PRO A 322 1.87 -19.56 -2.33
CA PRO A 322 0.65 -20.14 -1.80
C PRO A 322 0.36 -19.72 -0.36
N GLU A 323 1.37 -19.68 0.50
CA GLU A 323 1.30 -19.35 1.92
C GLU A 323 0.78 -17.92 2.21
N ALA A 324 1.01 -16.98 1.29
CA ALA A 324 0.52 -15.62 1.44
C ALA A 324 -0.99 -15.51 1.15
N LEU A 325 -1.50 -16.36 0.25
CA LEU A 325 -2.90 -16.39 -0.14
C LEU A 325 -3.72 -17.33 0.76
N ALA A 326 -3.14 -18.46 1.21
CA ALA A 326 -3.82 -19.46 2.04
C ALA A 326 -4.42 -18.90 3.34
N ARG A 327 -3.80 -17.85 3.92
CA ARG A 327 -4.34 -17.16 5.11
C ARG A 327 -5.58 -16.32 4.84
N ARG A 328 -5.91 -16.09 3.57
CA ARG A 328 -7.03 -15.23 3.12
C ARG A 328 -8.14 -16.02 2.45
N THR A 329 -7.96 -17.32 2.22
CA THR A 329 -8.92 -18.18 1.52
C THR A 329 -9.84 -18.90 2.50
N GLY A 330 -11.03 -19.29 2.03
CA GLY A 330 -11.97 -20.14 2.77
C GLY A 330 -11.51 -21.59 2.84
N ALA A 331 -12.16 -22.40 3.68
CA ALA A 331 -11.77 -23.79 3.94
C ALA A 331 -11.85 -24.71 2.70
N THR A 332 -12.68 -24.35 1.72
CA THR A 332 -12.90 -25.12 0.48
C THR A 332 -12.02 -24.67 -0.69
N THR A 333 -11.14 -23.69 -0.47
CA THR A 333 -10.29 -23.11 -1.50
C THR A 333 -8.89 -23.72 -1.42
N GLU A 334 -8.45 -24.30 -2.54
CA GLU A 334 -7.09 -24.83 -2.71
C GLU A 334 -6.17 -23.71 -3.23
N VAL A 335 -4.92 -23.68 -2.79
CA VAL A 335 -3.92 -22.75 -3.34
C VAL A 335 -2.77 -23.55 -3.97
N ALA A 336 -2.68 -23.49 -5.30
CA ALA A 336 -1.64 -24.17 -6.06
C ALA A 336 -0.45 -23.23 -6.31
N LEU A 337 0.75 -23.77 -6.13
CA LEU A 337 1.99 -23.09 -6.51
C LEU A 337 2.10 -23.06 -8.03
N GLY A 338 2.40 -21.89 -8.59
CA GLY A 338 2.84 -21.79 -9.98
C GLY A 338 3.16 -20.36 -10.41
N ASP A 339 4.02 -20.26 -11.42
CA ASP A 339 4.44 -19.02 -12.07
C ASP A 339 4.07 -19.07 -13.56
N LEU A 340 3.33 -18.05 -14.03
CA LEU A 340 2.92 -17.94 -15.43
C LEU A 340 4.12 -17.78 -16.37
N HIS A 341 5.29 -17.39 -15.87
CA HIS A 341 6.52 -17.33 -16.67
C HIS A 341 7.27 -18.67 -16.75
N GLU A 342 6.86 -19.68 -16.00
CA GLU A 342 7.43 -21.02 -15.97
C GLU A 342 6.35 -22.05 -16.30
N GLU A 343 6.22 -22.40 -17.58
CA GLU A 343 5.17 -23.29 -18.09
C GLU A 343 5.06 -24.62 -17.34
N ALA A 344 6.20 -25.24 -17.00
CA ALA A 344 6.25 -26.50 -16.26
C ALA A 344 5.55 -26.42 -14.89
N SER A 345 5.48 -25.24 -14.28
CA SER A 345 4.82 -25.04 -12.99
C SER A 345 3.28 -24.96 -13.10
N LEU A 346 2.73 -24.82 -14.31
CA LEU A 346 1.30 -24.60 -14.52
C LEU A 346 0.50 -25.91 -14.62
N ALA A 347 1.13 -26.99 -15.08
CA ALA A 347 0.45 -28.26 -15.32
C ALA A 347 -0.26 -28.82 -14.06
N PRO A 348 0.38 -28.88 -12.87
CA PRO A 348 -0.30 -29.36 -11.66
C PRO A 348 -1.51 -28.51 -11.26
N ALA A 349 -1.44 -27.20 -11.48
CA ALA A 349 -2.53 -26.30 -11.13
C ALA A 349 -3.74 -26.45 -12.06
N LEU A 350 -3.51 -26.71 -13.34
CA LEU A 350 -4.54 -26.81 -14.37
C LEU A 350 -5.21 -28.20 -14.48
N GLN A 351 -4.65 -29.22 -13.82
CA GLN A 351 -5.24 -30.57 -13.81
C GLN A 351 -6.65 -30.60 -13.23
N GLY A 352 -7.59 -31.14 -14.02
CA GLY A 352 -8.99 -31.30 -13.63
C GLY A 352 -9.79 -29.99 -13.56
N ILE A 353 -9.27 -28.89 -14.12
CA ILE A 353 -9.93 -27.59 -14.17
C ILE A 353 -10.87 -27.52 -15.36
N GLU A 354 -12.11 -27.09 -15.13
CA GLU A 354 -13.09 -26.87 -16.19
C GLU A 354 -13.09 -25.42 -16.66
N VAL A 355 -13.11 -24.48 -15.72
CA VAL A 355 -13.13 -23.04 -16.02
C VAL A 355 -11.94 -22.36 -15.38
N ALA A 356 -11.15 -21.65 -16.19
CA ALA A 356 -9.98 -20.93 -15.73
C ALA A 356 -10.14 -19.41 -15.95
N TYR A 357 -10.13 -18.65 -14.85
CA TYR A 357 -10.14 -17.20 -14.86
C TYR A 357 -8.71 -16.66 -15.00
N TYR A 358 -8.44 -15.97 -16.11
CA TYR A 358 -7.18 -15.27 -16.35
C TYR A 358 -7.31 -13.79 -15.95
N LEU A 359 -6.89 -13.43 -14.73
CA LEU A 359 -6.99 -12.07 -14.18
C LEU A 359 -5.64 -11.45 -13.80
N VAL A 360 -4.54 -12.02 -14.32
CA VAL A 360 -3.20 -11.49 -14.09
C VAL A 360 -2.93 -10.33 -15.02
N HIS A 361 -2.39 -9.25 -14.45
CA HIS A 361 -2.01 -8.06 -15.18
C HIS A 361 -0.90 -7.30 -14.43
N SER A 362 0.24 -7.07 -15.10
CA SER A 362 1.45 -6.53 -14.46
C SER A 362 1.59 -5.03 -14.70
N MET A 363 0.85 -4.22 -13.94
CA MET A 363 0.88 -2.75 -14.08
C MET A 363 2.16 -2.08 -13.53
N GLY A 364 2.82 -2.67 -12.52
CA GLY A 364 3.85 -1.98 -11.71
C GLY A 364 5.32 -2.26 -12.07
N ASP A 365 5.60 -3.19 -12.97
CA ASP A 365 6.98 -3.55 -13.30
C ASP A 365 7.61 -2.53 -14.26
N ALA A 366 8.85 -2.15 -13.95
CA ALA A 366 9.73 -1.43 -14.87
C ALA A 366 10.31 -2.44 -15.89
N GLY A 367 10.30 -2.12 -17.19
CA GLY A 367 10.79 -2.97 -18.28
C GLY A 367 9.73 -3.40 -19.30
N SER A 368 10.08 -4.35 -20.18
CA SER A 368 9.27 -4.93 -21.29
C SER A 368 8.04 -5.70 -20.78
N PHE A 369 7.07 -4.99 -20.21
CA PHE A 369 5.85 -5.61 -19.69
C PHE A 369 5.04 -6.35 -20.78
N GLN A 370 5.07 -5.86 -22.02
CA GLN A 370 4.39 -6.49 -23.16
C GLN A 370 4.92 -7.90 -23.41
N GLU A 371 6.24 -8.07 -23.44
CA GLU A 371 6.89 -9.38 -23.62
C GLU A 371 6.51 -10.36 -22.51
N ARG A 372 6.54 -9.88 -21.26
CA ARG A 372 6.18 -10.70 -20.11
C ARG A 372 4.71 -11.11 -20.11
N GLU A 373 3.79 -10.19 -20.45
CA GLU A 373 2.37 -10.51 -20.55
C GLU A 373 2.07 -11.46 -21.70
N ARG A 374 2.75 -11.29 -22.85
CA ARG A 374 2.67 -12.21 -23.98
C ARG A 374 3.12 -13.61 -23.57
N ARG A 375 4.34 -13.74 -23.04
CA ARG A 375 4.90 -15.04 -22.60
C ARG A 375 4.03 -15.71 -21.55
N ALA A 376 3.50 -14.94 -20.59
CA ALA A 376 2.59 -15.47 -19.57
C ALA A 376 1.28 -16.01 -20.17
N ALA A 377 0.70 -15.29 -21.14
CA ALA A 377 -0.51 -15.71 -21.83
C ALA A 377 -0.27 -16.94 -22.71
N GLU A 378 0.86 -17.00 -23.43
CA GLU A 378 1.26 -18.14 -24.27
C GLU A 378 1.47 -19.40 -23.44
N ASN A 379 2.25 -19.31 -22.35
CA ASN A 379 2.47 -20.43 -21.43
C ASN A 379 1.14 -20.94 -20.85
N PHE A 380 0.27 -20.02 -20.41
CA PHE A 380 -1.02 -20.38 -19.86
C PHE A 380 -1.95 -21.01 -20.91
N ALA A 381 -1.99 -20.46 -22.13
CA ALA A 381 -2.76 -21.00 -23.25
C ALA A 381 -2.34 -22.44 -23.56
N ARG A 382 -1.03 -22.70 -23.70
CA ARG A 382 -0.49 -24.04 -23.95
C ARG A 382 -0.82 -25.00 -22.81
N ALA A 383 -0.56 -24.61 -21.57
CA ALA A 383 -0.81 -25.45 -20.41
C ALA A 383 -2.32 -25.73 -20.22
N ALA A 384 -3.20 -24.75 -20.44
CA ALA A 384 -4.64 -24.91 -20.31
C ALA A 384 -5.19 -25.87 -21.38
N ARG A 385 -4.71 -25.74 -22.62
CA ARG A 385 -5.04 -26.67 -23.71
C ARG A 385 -4.57 -28.08 -23.39
N ALA A 386 -3.33 -28.24 -22.95
CA ALA A 386 -2.75 -29.55 -22.62
C ALA A 386 -3.48 -30.23 -21.45
N ALA A 387 -3.94 -29.46 -20.46
CA ALA A 387 -4.70 -29.96 -19.32
C ALA A 387 -6.19 -30.24 -19.62
N GLY A 388 -6.67 -29.92 -20.83
CA GLY A 388 -8.07 -30.13 -21.21
C GLY A 388 -9.05 -29.15 -20.54
N VAL A 389 -8.61 -27.92 -20.22
CA VAL A 389 -9.49 -26.87 -19.70
C VAL A 389 -10.62 -26.60 -20.70
N GLN A 390 -11.86 -26.57 -20.22
CA GLN A 390 -13.04 -26.43 -21.09
C GLN A 390 -13.33 -24.97 -21.44
N ARG A 391 -12.99 -24.03 -20.56
CA ARG A 391 -13.24 -22.60 -20.78
C ARG A 391 -12.20 -21.71 -20.12
N ILE A 392 -11.76 -20.68 -20.84
CA ILE A 392 -10.99 -19.56 -20.28
C ILE A 392 -11.90 -18.32 -20.20
N VAL A 393 -11.90 -17.64 -19.05
CA VAL A 393 -12.54 -16.33 -18.90
C VAL A 393 -11.46 -15.28 -18.66
N TYR A 394 -11.30 -14.37 -19.61
CA TYR A 394 -10.29 -13.31 -19.55
C TYR A 394 -10.94 -11.95 -19.33
N LEU A 395 -10.44 -11.20 -18.35
CA LEU A 395 -10.79 -9.78 -18.19
C LEU A 395 -9.78 -8.92 -18.96
N GLY A 396 -10.18 -8.47 -20.16
CA GLY A 396 -9.43 -7.59 -21.07
C GLY A 396 -9.73 -6.10 -20.88
N GLY A 397 -9.11 -5.24 -21.71
CA GLY A 397 -9.30 -3.78 -21.67
C GLY A 397 -10.04 -3.29 -22.91
N LEU A 398 -10.98 -2.34 -22.74
CA LEU A 398 -11.58 -1.65 -23.89
C LEU A 398 -10.53 -0.80 -24.62
N ALA A 399 -10.58 -0.83 -25.95
CA ALA A 399 -9.74 -0.02 -26.82
C ALA A 399 -10.60 0.58 -27.93
N PRO A 400 -10.23 1.76 -28.46
CA PRO A 400 -10.96 2.36 -29.57
C PRO A 400 -10.81 1.53 -30.84
N ARG A 401 -11.88 1.41 -31.63
CA ARG A 401 -11.84 0.74 -32.95
C ARG A 401 -11.17 1.58 -34.04
N SER A 402 -11.22 2.91 -33.92
CA SER A 402 -10.91 3.85 -35.01
C SER A 402 -9.52 4.49 -34.95
N THR A 403 -8.74 4.28 -33.89
CA THR A 403 -7.44 4.95 -33.74
C THR A 403 -6.28 4.04 -34.17
N ARG A 404 -5.50 4.48 -35.16
CA ARG A 404 -4.25 3.81 -35.59
C ARG A 404 -3.20 3.72 -34.48
N GLU A 405 -3.28 4.59 -33.48
CA GLU A 405 -2.40 4.59 -32.32
C GLU A 405 -3.16 4.16 -31.06
N VAL A 406 -2.82 2.98 -30.54
CA VAL A 406 -3.29 2.46 -29.25
C VAL A 406 -2.10 2.45 -28.28
N SER A 407 -2.33 2.91 -27.05
CA SER A 407 -1.27 2.94 -26.03
C SER A 407 -0.60 1.56 -25.86
N PRO A 408 0.72 1.50 -25.53
CA PRO A 408 1.43 0.25 -25.31
C PRO A 408 0.72 -0.71 -24.35
N HIS A 409 0.07 -0.16 -23.32
CA HIS A 409 -0.68 -0.90 -22.30
C HIS A 409 -1.95 -1.55 -22.87
N LEU A 410 -2.77 -0.79 -23.60
CA LEU A 410 -3.97 -1.34 -24.24
C LEU A 410 -3.62 -2.36 -25.32
N ARG A 411 -2.53 -2.14 -26.07
CA ARG A 411 -2.03 -3.11 -27.07
C ARG A 411 -1.67 -4.45 -26.44
N SER A 412 -0.96 -4.45 -25.30
CA SER A 412 -0.65 -5.66 -24.53
C SER A 412 -1.90 -6.43 -24.14
N ARG A 413 -2.94 -5.72 -23.67
CA ARG A 413 -4.21 -6.32 -23.25
C ARG A 413 -4.95 -6.98 -24.41
N LEU A 414 -4.99 -6.32 -25.57
CA LEU A 414 -5.58 -6.87 -26.79
C LEU A 414 -4.80 -8.10 -27.29
N GLU A 415 -3.47 -8.04 -27.23
CA GLU A 415 -2.58 -9.14 -27.61
C GLU A 415 -2.78 -10.37 -26.71
N THR A 416 -2.82 -10.19 -25.38
CA THR A 416 -3.16 -11.27 -24.43
C THR A 416 -4.52 -11.88 -24.74
N GLY A 417 -5.54 -11.06 -24.97
CA GLY A 417 -6.87 -11.55 -25.34
C GLY A 417 -6.81 -12.42 -26.59
N ARG A 418 -6.11 -11.96 -27.63
CA ARG A 418 -5.92 -12.69 -28.89
C ARG A 418 -5.27 -14.06 -28.65
N ILE A 419 -4.15 -14.10 -27.94
CA ILE A 419 -3.43 -15.35 -27.61
C ILE A 419 -4.35 -16.35 -26.91
N LEU A 420 -5.12 -15.90 -25.92
CA LEU A 420 -6.02 -16.80 -25.19
C LEU A 420 -7.16 -17.31 -26.08
N ARG A 421 -7.75 -16.48 -26.95
CA ARG A 421 -8.80 -16.91 -27.88
C ARG A 421 -8.30 -17.87 -28.95
N GLU A 422 -7.07 -17.68 -29.43
CA GLU A 422 -6.41 -18.53 -30.42
C GLU A 422 -5.77 -19.79 -29.81
N SER A 423 -5.90 -19.99 -28.50
CA SER A 423 -5.32 -21.15 -27.79
C SER A 423 -5.93 -22.50 -28.16
N GLY A 424 -7.09 -22.51 -28.82
CA GLY A 424 -7.90 -23.71 -29.05
C GLY A 424 -8.76 -24.12 -27.84
N VAL A 425 -8.71 -23.38 -26.73
CA VAL A 425 -9.66 -23.50 -25.61
C VAL A 425 -10.77 -22.45 -25.77
N PRO A 426 -12.06 -22.83 -25.71
CA PRO A 426 -13.17 -21.87 -25.75
C PRO A 426 -12.96 -20.71 -24.76
N THR A 427 -12.87 -19.49 -25.27
CA THR A 427 -12.48 -18.33 -24.47
C THR A 427 -13.54 -17.24 -24.52
N ILE A 428 -13.95 -16.74 -23.35
CA ILE A 428 -14.73 -15.51 -23.21
C ILE A 428 -13.80 -14.39 -22.79
N GLU A 429 -13.55 -13.44 -23.68
CA GLU A 429 -12.92 -12.18 -23.34
C GLU A 429 -13.99 -11.15 -22.95
N LEU A 430 -13.94 -10.64 -21.73
CA LEU A 430 -14.72 -9.49 -21.27
C LEU A 430 -13.82 -8.25 -21.31
N ARG A 431 -14.07 -7.32 -22.24
CA ARG A 431 -13.34 -6.05 -22.32
C ARG A 431 -14.08 -4.96 -21.57
N CYS A 432 -13.49 -4.42 -20.50
CA CYS A 432 -14.12 -3.35 -19.73
C CYS A 432 -13.35 -2.03 -19.76
N SER A 433 -14.06 -0.94 -19.46
CA SER A 433 -13.47 0.36 -19.18
C SER A 433 -12.90 0.40 -17.75
N ILE A 434 -12.67 1.60 -17.22
CA ILE A 434 -12.27 1.82 -15.84
C ILE A 434 -13.31 1.24 -14.86
N VAL A 435 -12.79 0.60 -13.80
CA VAL A 435 -13.62 -0.01 -12.75
C VAL A 435 -13.77 0.96 -11.58
N ILE A 436 -15.01 1.22 -11.18
CA ILE A 436 -15.37 2.06 -10.03
C ILE A 436 -15.64 1.16 -8.82
N GLY A 437 -14.86 1.33 -7.76
CA GLY A 437 -15.05 0.60 -6.51
C GLY A 437 -13.95 0.86 -5.48
N SER A 438 -14.27 0.54 -4.23
CA SER A 438 -13.40 0.58 -3.04
C SER A 438 -12.02 -0.04 -3.25
N GLY A 439 -10.96 0.72 -3.56
CA GLY A 439 -9.61 0.15 -3.73
C GLY A 439 -9.22 -0.18 -5.17
N SER A 440 -10.04 0.19 -6.15
CA SER A 440 -9.67 0.20 -7.58
C SER A 440 -8.67 1.31 -7.90
N ALA A 441 -7.61 1.01 -8.66
CA ALA A 441 -6.58 1.99 -9.03
C ALA A 441 -7.16 3.26 -9.69
N SER A 442 -8.11 3.10 -10.61
CA SER A 442 -8.73 4.22 -11.33
C SER A 442 -9.59 5.09 -10.42
N PHE A 443 -10.39 4.46 -9.54
CA PHE A 443 -11.22 5.18 -8.59
C PHE A 443 -10.39 5.95 -7.55
N GLU A 444 -9.27 5.36 -7.13
CA GLU A 444 -8.33 5.95 -6.19
C GLU A 444 -7.60 7.16 -6.75
N LEU A 445 -7.25 7.10 -8.04
CA LEU A 445 -6.67 8.21 -8.76
C LEU A 445 -7.65 9.39 -8.80
N VAL A 446 -8.90 9.13 -9.19
CA VAL A 446 -9.99 10.13 -9.19
C VAL A 446 -10.15 10.74 -7.80
N ARG A 447 -10.31 9.90 -6.77
CA ARG A 447 -10.43 10.35 -5.38
C ARG A 447 -9.26 11.22 -4.97
N SER A 448 -8.03 10.73 -5.17
CA SER A 448 -6.85 11.42 -4.68
C SER A 448 -6.65 12.76 -5.39
N LEU A 449 -6.94 12.83 -6.69
CA LEU A 449 -6.90 14.09 -7.43
C LEU A 449 -7.92 15.09 -6.85
N VAL A 450 -9.17 14.67 -6.75
CA VAL A 450 -10.26 15.53 -6.29
C VAL A 450 -10.05 15.97 -4.85
N GLU A 451 -9.59 15.11 -3.95
CA GLU A 451 -9.36 15.49 -2.55
C GLU A 451 -8.19 16.46 -2.36
N LYS A 452 -7.16 16.38 -3.21
CA LYS A 452 -5.91 17.14 -3.03
C LYS A 452 -5.90 18.47 -3.76
N LEU A 453 -6.67 18.60 -4.83
CA LEU A 453 -6.52 19.71 -5.77
C LEU A 453 -7.80 20.54 -5.80
N PRO A 454 -7.87 21.64 -5.03
CA PRO A 454 -9.02 22.54 -5.07
C PRO A 454 -9.14 23.25 -6.42
N ILE A 455 -8.01 23.55 -7.07
CA ILE A 455 -7.93 24.06 -8.44
C ILE A 455 -7.37 22.95 -9.31
N MET A 456 -8.14 22.52 -10.31
CA MET A 456 -7.81 21.45 -11.22
C MET A 456 -7.48 22.04 -12.59
N VAL A 457 -6.20 22.02 -12.94
CA VAL A 457 -5.75 22.34 -14.30
C VAL A 457 -6.04 21.11 -15.17
N THR A 458 -7.02 21.22 -16.07
CA THR A 458 -7.55 20.07 -16.82
C THR A 458 -7.11 20.13 -18.29
N PRO A 459 -6.19 19.26 -18.72
CA PRO A 459 -5.82 19.18 -20.13
C PRO A 459 -6.93 18.55 -20.97
N ARG A 460 -6.83 18.67 -22.31
CA ARG A 460 -7.85 18.14 -23.26
C ARG A 460 -8.28 16.68 -23.01
N TRP A 461 -7.34 15.80 -22.64
CA TRP A 461 -7.63 14.39 -22.38
C TRP A 461 -8.64 14.14 -21.25
N THR A 462 -8.82 15.10 -20.33
CA THR A 462 -9.85 14.97 -19.26
C THR A 462 -11.27 14.96 -19.81
N ARG A 463 -11.46 15.42 -21.05
CA ARG A 463 -12.74 15.39 -21.77
C ARG A 463 -12.96 14.10 -22.55
N THR A 464 -11.95 13.23 -22.66
CA THR A 464 -12.08 11.90 -23.27
C THR A 464 -13.17 11.11 -22.53
N LEU A 465 -14.03 10.43 -23.31
CA LEU A 465 -15.13 9.64 -22.78
C LEU A 465 -14.65 8.26 -22.33
N ALA A 466 -15.26 7.79 -21.25
CA ALA A 466 -15.16 6.43 -20.75
C ALA A 466 -16.56 5.92 -20.42
N GLN A 467 -16.72 4.62 -20.28
CA GLN A 467 -17.98 4.01 -19.83
C GLN A 467 -17.73 3.19 -18.56
N PRO A 468 -17.53 3.84 -17.40
CA PRO A 468 -17.05 3.22 -16.17
C PRO A 468 -18.02 2.16 -15.66
N ILE A 469 -17.51 1.01 -15.22
CA ILE A 469 -18.33 -0.09 -14.69
C ILE A 469 -18.15 -0.21 -13.18
N ALA A 470 -19.23 -0.45 -12.43
CA ALA A 470 -19.13 -0.74 -11.00
C ALA A 470 -18.46 -2.12 -10.79
N ILE A 471 -17.66 -2.25 -9.73
CA ILE A 471 -16.99 -3.53 -9.44
C ILE A 471 -17.98 -4.69 -9.27
N GLU A 472 -19.14 -4.45 -8.66
CA GLU A 472 -20.15 -5.49 -8.47
C GLU A 472 -20.78 -5.95 -9.80
N ASP A 473 -20.98 -5.04 -10.75
CA ASP A 473 -21.51 -5.40 -12.07
C ASP A 473 -20.46 -6.17 -12.86
N LEU A 474 -19.19 -5.77 -12.76
CA LEU A 474 -18.08 -6.51 -13.35
C LEU A 474 -17.97 -7.94 -12.80
N LEU A 475 -18.12 -8.11 -11.48
CA LEU A 475 -18.13 -9.42 -10.85
C LEU A 475 -19.34 -10.25 -11.31
N ALA A 476 -20.51 -9.64 -11.47
CA ALA A 476 -21.68 -10.32 -12.03
C ALA A 476 -21.39 -10.85 -13.45
N TYR A 477 -20.72 -10.07 -14.31
CA TYR A 477 -20.32 -10.54 -15.65
C TYR A 477 -19.34 -11.71 -15.57
N LEU A 478 -18.34 -11.64 -14.69
CA LEU A 478 -17.36 -12.71 -14.52
C LEU A 478 -17.99 -14.02 -14.01
N LEU A 479 -18.95 -13.93 -13.10
CA LEU A 479 -19.70 -15.09 -12.59
C LEU A 479 -20.61 -15.68 -13.66
N ALA A 480 -21.34 -14.83 -14.40
CA ALA A 480 -22.24 -15.26 -15.47
C ALA A 480 -21.49 -15.89 -16.65
N ALA A 481 -20.30 -15.38 -16.99
CA ALA A 481 -19.46 -15.91 -18.07
C ALA A 481 -19.07 -17.38 -17.85
N ARG A 482 -19.05 -17.86 -16.60
CA ARG A 482 -18.74 -19.25 -16.28
C ARG A 482 -19.69 -20.24 -16.95
N THR A 483 -20.97 -19.90 -17.05
CA THR A 483 -22.04 -20.79 -17.52
C THR A 483 -22.68 -20.33 -18.82
N LEU A 484 -22.18 -19.24 -19.42
CA LEU A 484 -22.69 -18.74 -20.68
C LEU A 484 -22.42 -19.78 -21.79
N PRO A 485 -23.46 -20.22 -22.53
CA PRO A 485 -23.26 -21.08 -23.69
C PRO A 485 -22.54 -20.27 -24.77
N ILE A 486 -21.44 -20.82 -25.28
CA ILE A 486 -20.64 -20.21 -26.33
C ILE A 486 -20.20 -21.28 -27.32
N GLU A 487 -20.12 -20.89 -28.60
CA GLU A 487 -19.45 -21.68 -29.64
C GLU A 487 -18.09 -21.02 -29.92
N GLY A 488 -17.01 -21.79 -29.80
CA GLY A 488 -15.65 -21.27 -30.00
C GLY A 488 -15.24 -20.20 -28.98
N SER A 489 -14.61 -19.12 -29.46
CA SER A 489 -14.09 -18.03 -28.64
C SER A 489 -14.79 -16.72 -28.98
N VAL A 490 -15.29 -16.01 -27.97
CA VAL A 490 -16.08 -14.78 -28.12
C VAL A 490 -15.48 -13.62 -27.32
N CYS A 491 -15.73 -12.40 -27.77
CA CYS A 491 -15.33 -11.17 -27.11
C CYS A 491 -16.56 -10.30 -26.86
N TYR A 492 -16.78 -9.91 -25.61
CA TYR A 492 -17.85 -9.01 -25.20
C TYR A 492 -17.27 -7.71 -24.63
N GLU A 493 -17.75 -6.58 -25.12
CA GLU A 493 -17.46 -5.27 -24.56
C GLU A 493 -18.47 -4.95 -23.44
N ILE A 494 -17.98 -4.64 -22.24
CA ILE A 494 -18.82 -4.38 -21.05
C ILE A 494 -18.51 -3.00 -20.45
N GLY A 495 -19.55 -2.31 -19.99
CA GLY A 495 -19.45 -0.97 -19.40
C GLY A 495 -20.60 -0.67 -18.46
N GLY A 496 -20.52 0.46 -17.76
CA GLY A 496 -21.65 0.98 -16.97
C GLY A 496 -22.78 1.52 -17.84
N ALA A 497 -23.84 1.99 -17.19
CA ALA A 497 -25.03 2.53 -17.87
C ALA A 497 -24.78 3.86 -18.60
N GLU A 498 -23.73 4.60 -18.22
CA GLU A 498 -23.51 5.98 -18.67
C GLU A 498 -22.10 6.14 -19.27
N ARG A 499 -22.02 6.86 -20.40
CA ARG A 499 -20.77 7.37 -20.95
C ARG A 499 -20.48 8.72 -20.31
N VAL A 500 -19.33 8.85 -19.65
CA VAL A 500 -18.92 10.07 -18.95
C VAL A 500 -17.48 10.43 -19.28
N SER A 501 -17.16 11.72 -19.25
CA SER A 501 -15.77 12.15 -19.32
C SER A 501 -15.06 11.92 -17.98
N TYR A 502 -13.73 11.82 -18.00
CA TYR A 502 -12.93 11.77 -16.76
C TYR A 502 -13.17 13.01 -15.88
N LEU A 503 -13.35 14.19 -16.48
CA LEU A 503 -13.75 15.39 -15.76
C LEU A 503 -15.13 15.23 -15.10
N GLY A 504 -16.11 14.69 -15.83
CA GLY A 504 -17.43 14.38 -15.29
C GLY A 504 -17.36 13.44 -14.08
N LEU A 505 -16.53 12.39 -14.16
CA LEU A 505 -16.31 11.45 -13.06
C LEU A 505 -15.69 12.14 -11.83
N MET A 506 -14.69 13.01 -12.03
CA MET A 506 -14.06 13.79 -10.96
C MET A 506 -15.06 14.77 -10.30
N LEU A 507 -15.90 15.43 -11.10
CA LEU A 507 -16.92 16.35 -10.60
C LEU A 507 -18.03 15.62 -9.83
N GLU A 508 -18.46 14.44 -10.30
CA GLU A 508 -19.46 13.64 -9.59
C GLU A 508 -18.91 13.14 -8.24
N TYR A 509 -17.66 12.68 -8.19
CA TYR A 509 -16.98 12.36 -6.93
C TYR A 509 -16.93 13.58 -5.99
N ALA A 510 -16.53 14.75 -6.51
CA ALA A 510 -16.46 15.98 -5.74
C ALA A 510 -17.82 16.38 -5.14
N ARG A 511 -18.88 16.27 -5.95
CA ARG A 511 -20.26 16.56 -5.55
C ARG A 511 -20.70 15.68 -4.38
N GLN A 512 -20.45 14.37 -4.46
CA GLN A 512 -20.81 13.44 -3.38
C GLN A 512 -20.00 13.63 -2.10
N ARG A 513 -18.79 14.19 -2.21
CA ARG A 513 -17.92 14.53 -1.08
C ARG A 513 -18.09 15.95 -0.54
N GLY A 514 -19.01 16.74 -1.11
CA GLY A 514 -19.20 18.14 -0.73
C GLY A 514 -18.01 19.05 -1.05
N LEU A 515 -17.16 18.66 -2.02
CA LEU A 515 -15.95 19.38 -2.40
C LEU A 515 -16.24 20.28 -3.62
N ARG A 516 -15.96 21.58 -3.50
CA ARG A 516 -15.97 22.51 -4.64
C ARG A 516 -14.61 22.50 -5.34
N ARG A 517 -14.58 22.16 -6.63
CA ARG A 517 -13.36 22.13 -7.47
C ARG A 517 -13.44 23.23 -8.53
N TRP A 518 -12.40 24.04 -8.64
CA TRP A 518 -12.27 25.09 -9.66
C TRP A 518 -11.57 24.51 -10.88
N ILE A 519 -12.21 24.53 -12.04
CA ILE A 519 -11.67 23.90 -13.26
C ILE A 519 -10.99 24.96 -14.13
N LEU A 520 -9.71 24.77 -14.42
CA LEU A 520 -8.94 25.61 -15.34
C LEU A 520 -8.55 24.77 -16.58
N PRO A 521 -9.30 24.87 -17.69
CA PRO A 521 -9.00 24.10 -18.89
C PRO A 521 -7.76 24.66 -19.59
N VAL A 522 -6.84 23.77 -19.99
CA VAL A 522 -5.63 24.14 -20.73
C VAL A 522 -5.48 23.32 -22.02
N PRO A 523 -5.12 23.94 -23.16
CA PRO A 523 -5.15 23.27 -24.46
C PRO A 523 -3.98 22.29 -24.67
N PHE A 524 -2.81 22.53 -24.07
CA PHE A 524 -1.60 21.74 -24.30
C PHE A 524 -0.81 21.49 -23.01
N LEU A 525 -1.20 20.47 -22.24
CA LEU A 525 -0.29 19.86 -21.26
C LEU A 525 0.20 18.54 -21.84
N SER A 526 1.52 18.43 -22.08
CA SER A 526 2.11 17.18 -22.54
C SER A 526 1.87 16.07 -21.49
N PRO A 527 1.75 14.79 -21.90
CA PRO A 527 1.57 13.67 -20.97
C PRO A 527 2.69 13.63 -19.90
N TRP A 528 3.89 14.03 -20.31
CA TRP A 528 5.06 14.10 -19.44
C TRP A 528 4.86 15.08 -18.27
N ILE A 529 4.37 16.30 -18.53
CA ILE A 529 4.08 17.31 -17.49
C ILE A 529 2.91 16.87 -16.61
N SER A 530 1.88 16.24 -17.20
CA SER A 530 0.73 15.69 -16.47
C SER A 530 1.16 14.57 -15.50
N SER A 531 2.15 13.76 -15.88
CA SER A 531 2.71 12.69 -15.04
C SER A 531 3.58 13.23 -13.89
N LEU A 532 4.32 14.33 -14.10
CA LEU A 532 5.12 15.00 -13.07
C LEU A 532 4.22 15.57 -11.96
N TRP A 533 3.10 16.17 -12.34
CA TRP A 533 2.11 16.71 -11.41
C TRP A 533 1.40 15.62 -10.60
N LEU A 534 1.11 14.46 -11.20
CA LEU A 534 0.58 13.29 -10.48
C LEU A 534 1.58 12.69 -9.50
N GLY A 535 2.88 12.79 -9.79
CA GLY A 535 3.95 12.41 -8.86
C GLY A 535 4.01 13.29 -7.61
N LEU A 536 3.72 14.59 -7.75
CA LEU A 536 3.65 15.54 -6.63
C LEU A 536 2.44 15.29 -5.72
N VAL A 537 1.30 14.94 -6.32
CA VAL A 537 0.04 14.70 -5.61
C VAL A 537 0.00 13.31 -4.98
N THR A 538 0.63 12.32 -5.61
CA THR A 538 0.55 10.90 -5.24
C THR A 538 1.79 10.09 -5.65
N PRO A 539 2.82 10.01 -4.79
CA PRO A 539 4.05 9.27 -5.09
C PRO A 539 3.82 7.79 -5.41
N LEU A 540 2.89 7.13 -4.71
CA LEU A 540 2.52 5.72 -4.93
C LEU A 540 1.91 5.48 -6.33
N TYR A 541 1.32 6.52 -6.92
CA TYR A 541 0.67 6.46 -8.23
C TYR A 541 1.55 7.07 -9.33
N ALA A 542 2.75 7.59 -9.03
CA ALA A 542 3.61 8.17 -10.06
C ALA A 542 4.06 7.10 -11.10
N ARG A 543 4.40 5.89 -10.62
CA ARG A 543 4.90 4.78 -11.47
C ARG A 543 3.80 4.09 -12.27
N VAL A 544 2.62 3.89 -11.66
CA VAL A 544 1.46 3.22 -12.29
C VAL A 544 0.60 4.22 -13.06
N GLY A 545 0.45 5.42 -12.51
CA GLY A 545 -0.32 6.52 -13.07
C GLY A 545 0.20 6.96 -14.43
N ARG A 546 1.51 6.95 -14.71
CA ARG A 546 2.00 7.28 -16.06
C ARG A 546 1.40 6.37 -17.14
N LYS A 547 1.43 5.05 -16.94
CA LYS A 547 0.85 4.07 -17.88
C LYS A 547 -0.67 4.21 -17.98
N LEU A 548 -1.35 4.50 -16.85
CA LEU A 548 -2.79 4.75 -16.82
C LEU A 548 -3.19 6.06 -17.51
N ILE A 549 -2.43 7.15 -17.36
CA ILE A 549 -2.72 8.44 -18.02
C ILE A 549 -2.58 8.30 -19.54
N ASP A 550 -1.57 7.55 -20.00
CA ASP A 550 -1.38 7.31 -21.42
C ASP A 550 -2.52 6.48 -22.01
N SER A 551 -3.11 5.54 -21.26
CA SER A 551 -4.32 4.82 -21.70
C SER A 551 -5.59 5.67 -21.63
N VAL A 552 -5.75 6.50 -20.58
CA VAL A 552 -6.88 7.42 -20.34
C VAL A 552 -7.10 8.45 -21.46
N ARG A 553 -6.09 8.68 -22.32
CA ARG A 553 -6.21 9.53 -23.53
C ARG A 553 -7.14 8.94 -24.58
N HIS A 554 -7.28 7.62 -24.59
CA HIS A 554 -8.06 6.89 -25.57
C HIS A 554 -9.49 6.72 -25.06
N GLU A 555 -10.45 6.86 -25.96
CA GLU A 555 -11.85 6.61 -25.61
C GLU A 555 -12.06 5.14 -25.27
N THR A 556 -12.71 4.89 -24.13
CA THR A 556 -12.99 3.52 -23.62
C THR A 556 -14.48 3.35 -23.39
N THR A 557 -15.24 3.56 -24.45
CA THR A 557 -16.69 3.38 -24.52
C THR A 557 -17.02 2.07 -25.22
N VAL A 558 -18.14 1.45 -24.84
CA VAL A 558 -18.63 0.22 -25.48
C VAL A 558 -19.11 0.58 -26.89
N GLN A 559 -18.55 -0.11 -27.88
CA GLN A 559 -18.88 0.00 -29.30
C GLN A 559 -19.66 -1.23 -29.81
N ASP A 560 -19.52 -2.37 -29.14
CA ASP A 560 -20.33 -3.57 -29.38
C ASP A 560 -21.24 -3.89 -28.18
N GLU A 561 -22.55 -3.85 -28.41
CA GLU A 561 -23.58 -4.07 -27.40
C GLU A 561 -24.02 -5.54 -27.29
N SER A 562 -23.33 -6.47 -27.95
CA SER A 562 -23.58 -7.92 -27.91
C SER A 562 -23.65 -8.49 -26.49
N ALA A 563 -22.92 -7.88 -25.54
CA ALA A 563 -22.97 -8.24 -24.12
C ALA A 563 -24.36 -8.06 -23.49
N ARG A 564 -25.15 -7.07 -23.93
CA ARG A 564 -26.50 -6.84 -23.38
C ARG A 564 -27.48 -7.95 -23.73
N ALA A 565 -27.29 -8.58 -24.89
CA ALA A 565 -28.10 -9.73 -25.31
C ALA A 565 -27.62 -11.01 -24.62
N ALA A 566 -26.31 -11.17 -24.42
CA ALA A 566 -25.72 -12.35 -23.82
C ALA A 566 -25.89 -12.44 -22.29
N PHE A 567 -25.94 -11.30 -21.58
CA PHE A 567 -25.97 -11.27 -20.12
C PHE A 567 -27.20 -10.56 -19.58
N ALA A 568 -27.90 -11.20 -18.63
CA ALA A 568 -29.02 -10.60 -17.89
C ALA A 568 -28.56 -9.66 -16.77
N ILE A 569 -27.62 -8.75 -17.08
CA ILE A 569 -27.02 -7.82 -16.12
C ILE A 569 -27.43 -6.40 -16.51
N ARG A 570 -27.91 -5.63 -15.53
CA ARG A 570 -28.22 -4.21 -15.69
C ARG A 570 -27.15 -3.39 -14.96
N PRO A 571 -26.17 -2.81 -15.69
CA PRO A 571 -25.11 -2.05 -15.06
C PRO A 571 -25.64 -0.80 -14.35
N ARG A 572 -24.97 -0.42 -13.26
CA ARG A 572 -25.28 0.80 -12.51
C ARG A 572 -24.83 2.06 -13.26
N GLY A 573 -25.49 3.17 -12.94
CA GLY A 573 -25.03 4.51 -13.30
C GLY A 573 -23.82 4.95 -12.47
N VAL A 574 -23.08 5.94 -12.97
CA VAL A 574 -21.83 6.42 -12.35
C VAL A 574 -22.08 6.97 -10.95
N ARG A 575 -23.19 7.69 -10.76
CA ARG A 575 -23.60 8.22 -9.46
C ARG A 575 -23.77 7.11 -8.41
N GLU A 576 -24.45 6.03 -8.76
CA GLU A 576 -24.69 4.91 -7.85
C GLU A 576 -23.39 4.15 -7.55
N ALA A 577 -22.58 3.89 -8.58
CA ALA A 577 -21.29 3.23 -8.45
C ALA A 577 -20.35 3.97 -7.47
N ILE A 578 -20.24 5.31 -7.60
CA ILE A 578 -19.44 6.13 -6.68
C ILE A 578 -20.04 6.11 -5.27
N ALA A 579 -21.36 6.26 -5.13
CA ALA A 579 -22.01 6.29 -3.83
C ALA A 579 -21.80 4.98 -3.06
N ARG A 580 -21.84 3.85 -3.76
CA ARG A 580 -21.58 2.53 -3.20
C ARG A 580 -20.12 2.36 -2.80
N ALA A 581 -19.19 2.76 -3.67
CA ALA A 581 -17.76 2.74 -3.37
C ALA A 581 -17.40 3.60 -2.14
N LEU A 582 -18.10 4.72 -1.92
CA LEU A 582 -17.94 5.56 -0.73
C LEU A 582 -18.53 4.94 0.55
N ARG A 583 -19.70 4.29 0.46
CA ARG A 583 -20.36 3.65 1.61
C ARG A 583 -19.61 2.43 2.12
N ASN A 584 -19.12 1.60 1.21
CA ASN A 584 -18.46 0.34 1.54
C ASN A 584 -16.94 0.51 1.71
N GLU A 585 -16.45 1.75 1.77
CA GLU A 585 -15.03 2.06 1.70
C GLU A 585 -14.22 1.24 2.72
N ASP A 586 -14.67 1.18 3.98
CA ASP A 586 -13.96 0.46 5.05
C ASP A 586 -13.91 -1.06 4.85
N SER A 587 -15.04 -1.70 4.52
CA SER A 587 -15.10 -3.15 4.28
C SER A 587 -14.37 -3.57 3.00
N GLU A 588 -14.45 -2.74 1.96
CA GLU A 588 -13.89 -3.05 0.65
C GLU A 588 -12.38 -2.85 0.57
N ILE A 589 -11.87 -1.80 1.24
CA ILE A 589 -10.44 -1.54 1.41
C ILE A 589 -9.77 -2.64 2.23
N ALA A 590 -10.48 -3.19 3.23
CA ALA A 590 -10.02 -4.30 4.05
C ALA A 590 -10.01 -5.62 3.27
N ALA A 591 -10.95 -5.80 2.32
CA ALA A 591 -11.04 -7.01 1.51
C ALA A 591 -9.89 -7.13 0.49
N THR A 592 -9.77 -6.18 -0.46
CA THR A 592 -8.72 -6.19 -1.49
C THR A 592 -8.39 -4.80 -2.01
N ARG A 593 -7.11 -4.55 -2.33
CA ARG A 593 -6.66 -3.33 -3.02
C ARG A 593 -5.85 -3.67 -4.26
N TRP A 594 -5.86 -2.78 -5.24
CA TRP A 594 -5.03 -2.93 -6.45
C TRP A 594 -3.53 -3.05 -6.14
N SER A 595 -3.06 -2.39 -5.08
CA SER A 595 -1.66 -2.40 -4.64
C SER A 595 -1.21 -3.75 -4.06
N ASP A 596 -2.15 -4.58 -3.58
CA ASP A 596 -1.83 -5.87 -2.95
C ASP A 596 -1.17 -6.82 -3.98
N ALA A 597 -1.57 -6.71 -5.25
CA ALA A 597 -0.92 -7.41 -6.36
C ALA A 597 0.54 -6.97 -6.56
N LEU A 598 0.88 -5.69 -6.34
CA LEU A 598 2.26 -5.21 -6.44
C LEU A 598 3.12 -5.69 -5.26
N SER A 599 2.54 -5.69 -4.06
CA SER A 599 3.18 -6.25 -2.86
C SER A 599 3.34 -7.77 -2.94
N SER A 600 2.60 -8.45 -3.81
CA SER A 600 2.78 -9.89 -4.03
C SER A 600 4.06 -10.25 -4.81
N GLY A 601 4.73 -9.28 -5.45
CA GLY A 601 6.04 -9.43 -6.12
C GLY A 601 7.26 -8.95 -5.32
N SER A 602 7.08 -8.43 -4.10
CA SER A 602 8.16 -7.97 -3.21
C SER A 602 7.91 -8.42 -1.77
N GLU A 603 8.93 -8.41 -0.90
CA GLU A 603 8.74 -8.80 0.51
C GLU A 603 7.67 -7.92 1.20
N PRO A 604 6.80 -8.51 2.04
CA PRO A 604 5.93 -7.72 2.89
C PRO A 604 6.79 -6.93 3.90
N ARG A 605 6.89 -5.62 3.70
CA ARG A 605 7.47 -4.70 4.69
C ARG A 605 6.66 -4.81 5.99
N ARG A 606 7.29 -5.21 7.09
CA ARG A 606 6.71 -5.11 8.43
C ARG A 606 6.55 -3.65 8.85
N GLU A 607 5.44 -3.43 9.52
CA GLU A 607 4.82 -2.17 9.87
C GLU A 607 5.64 -1.41 10.94
N GLY A 608 6.44 -0.43 10.50
CA GLY A 608 6.57 0.83 11.25
C GLY A 608 5.25 1.61 11.16
N PRO A 609 5.09 2.77 11.81
CA PRO A 609 3.84 3.53 11.80
C PRO A 609 3.38 3.70 10.35
N VAL A 610 2.39 2.91 9.95
CA VAL A 610 1.96 2.84 8.56
C VAL A 610 1.30 4.17 8.32
N ARG A 611 1.97 5.05 7.55
CA ARG A 611 1.30 6.16 6.90
C ARG A 611 0.41 5.56 5.82
N TYR A 612 -0.74 5.02 6.23
CA TYR A 612 -1.82 4.69 5.33
C TYR A 612 -2.18 5.99 4.62
N ALA A 613 -1.86 6.12 3.33
CA ALA A 613 -1.99 7.35 2.56
C ALA A 613 -3.45 7.89 2.41
N ARG A 614 -4.41 7.32 3.16
CA ARG A 614 -5.85 7.64 3.18
C ARG A 614 -6.36 8.01 4.58
N ARG A 615 -5.81 7.36 5.62
CA ARG A 615 -6.22 7.47 7.02
C ARG A 615 -5.01 7.84 7.85
N CYS A 616 -5.07 8.98 8.53
CA CYS A 616 -4.06 9.36 9.50
C CYS A 616 -4.20 8.45 10.73
N VAL A 617 -3.10 7.85 11.17
CA VAL A 617 -3.07 6.90 12.27
C VAL A 617 -2.04 7.37 13.30
N ASP A 618 -2.44 7.36 14.56
CA ASP A 618 -1.58 7.56 15.73
C ASP A 618 -1.86 6.42 16.71
N SER A 619 -0.94 5.45 16.76
CA SER A 619 -1.05 4.25 17.60
C SER A 619 0.04 4.22 18.64
N ARG A 620 -0.31 3.84 19.86
CA ARG A 620 0.58 3.81 21.02
C ARG A 620 0.30 2.57 21.84
N VAL A 621 1.37 1.98 22.35
CA VAL A 621 1.31 0.73 23.09
C VAL A 621 2.01 0.93 24.44
N ARG A 622 1.47 0.31 25.49
CA ARG A 622 2.10 0.26 26.80
C ARG A 622 1.85 -1.10 27.44
N GLU A 623 2.91 -1.70 27.99
CA GLU A 623 2.82 -2.85 28.87
C GLU A 623 2.28 -2.40 30.24
N VAL A 624 1.39 -3.19 30.81
CA VAL A 624 0.71 -2.93 32.08
C VAL A 624 0.82 -4.18 32.93
N ALA A 625 1.33 -4.04 34.15
CA ALA A 625 1.44 -5.12 35.13
C ALA A 625 0.07 -5.44 35.77
N ALA A 626 -0.91 -5.78 34.95
CA ALA A 626 -2.26 -6.15 35.36
C ALA A 626 -2.85 -7.20 34.38
N PRO A 627 -3.67 -8.15 34.86
CA PRO A 627 -4.46 -9.04 34.00
C PRO A 627 -5.35 -8.25 33.04
N VAL A 628 -5.66 -8.85 31.88
CA VAL A 628 -6.46 -8.22 30.80
C VAL A 628 -7.76 -7.59 31.32
N GLN A 629 -8.44 -8.25 32.26
CA GLN A 629 -9.70 -7.77 32.85
C GLN A 629 -9.49 -6.45 33.62
N LEU A 630 -8.45 -6.38 34.45
CA LEU A 630 -8.13 -5.18 35.25
C LEU A 630 -7.50 -4.07 34.42
N ALA A 631 -6.80 -4.43 33.34
CA ALA A 631 -6.29 -3.47 32.36
C ALA A 631 -7.40 -2.85 31.50
N PHE A 632 -8.46 -3.60 31.22
CA PHE A 632 -9.60 -3.12 30.44
C PHE A 632 -10.58 -2.28 31.26
N GLU A 633 -10.63 -2.43 32.59
CA GLU A 633 -11.56 -1.69 33.46
C GLU A 633 -11.49 -0.16 33.35
N PRO A 634 -10.30 0.48 33.41
CA PRO A 634 -10.22 1.92 33.22
C PRO A 634 -10.70 2.36 31.83
N ILE A 635 -10.44 1.57 30.79
CA ILE A 635 -10.89 1.83 29.40
C ILE A 635 -12.42 1.77 29.34
N ARG A 636 -13.00 0.75 29.97
CA ARG A 636 -14.44 0.59 30.13
C ARG A 636 -15.08 1.75 30.88
N CYS A 637 -14.35 2.44 31.76
CA CYS A 637 -14.85 3.56 32.57
C CYS A 637 -14.57 4.96 32.00
N ILE A 638 -13.95 5.08 30.82
CA ILE A 638 -13.64 6.39 30.19
C ILE A 638 -14.93 7.19 29.90
N GLY A 639 -14.83 8.52 30.03
CA GLY A 639 -15.87 9.49 29.67
C GLY A 639 -16.85 9.82 30.80
N GLY A 640 -17.77 10.76 30.54
CA GLY A 640 -18.77 11.19 31.52
C GLY A 640 -18.16 11.80 32.78
N ARG A 641 -18.66 11.45 33.98
CA ARG A 641 -18.17 12.00 35.26
C ARG A 641 -16.73 11.62 35.60
N GLN A 642 -16.19 10.54 35.03
CA GLN A 642 -14.81 10.09 35.25
C GLN A 642 -13.78 10.80 34.36
N GLY A 643 -14.26 11.49 33.31
CA GLY A 643 -13.40 12.18 32.35
C GLY A 643 -12.57 11.24 31.46
N TRP A 644 -11.59 11.83 30.79
CA TRP A 644 -10.69 11.18 29.83
C TRP A 644 -9.29 10.93 30.43
N TYR A 645 -9.18 11.05 31.76
CA TYR A 645 -8.00 10.80 32.60
C TYR A 645 -6.78 11.67 32.34
N PHE A 646 -6.77 12.49 31.29
CA PHE A 646 -5.69 13.42 31.01
C PHE A 646 -6.20 14.61 30.17
N ALA A 647 -5.78 15.81 30.57
CA ALA A 647 -6.12 17.07 29.89
C ALA A 647 -7.63 17.26 29.67
N ASP A 648 -8.46 16.92 30.66
CA ASP A 648 -9.93 17.03 30.60
C ASP A 648 -10.41 18.44 30.22
N ALA A 649 -9.68 19.48 30.59
CA ALA A 649 -9.95 20.85 30.16
C ALA A 649 -9.91 21.02 28.63
N LEU A 650 -8.97 20.35 27.94
CA LEU A 650 -8.88 20.38 26.47
C LEU A 650 -10.03 19.63 25.81
N TRP A 651 -10.47 18.52 26.41
CA TRP A 651 -11.64 17.79 25.93
C TRP A 651 -12.93 18.61 26.10
N ARG A 652 -13.08 19.30 27.24
CA ARG A 652 -14.19 20.25 27.48
C ARG A 652 -14.14 21.43 26.52
N LEU A 653 -12.98 22.03 26.31
CA LEU A 653 -12.79 23.10 25.32
C LEU A 653 -13.16 22.63 23.91
N ARG A 654 -12.71 21.43 23.51
CA ARG A 654 -13.05 20.85 22.22
C ARG A 654 -14.56 20.62 22.08
N GLY A 655 -15.21 20.11 23.12
CA GLY A 655 -16.67 19.93 23.14
C GLY A 655 -17.44 21.25 23.11
N PHE A 656 -16.93 22.30 23.73
CA PHE A 656 -17.50 23.65 23.63
C PHE A 656 -17.38 24.21 22.21
N LEU A 657 -16.21 24.09 21.58
CA LEU A 657 -16.01 24.48 20.18
C LEU A 657 -16.91 23.68 19.23
N ASP A 658 -17.15 22.40 19.53
CA ASP A 658 -18.08 21.57 18.76
C ASP A 658 -19.51 22.13 18.81
N LEU A 659 -19.96 22.50 20.00
CA LEU A 659 -21.29 23.08 20.21
C LEU A 659 -21.46 24.40 19.45
N LEU A 660 -20.43 25.27 19.46
CA LEU A 660 -20.43 26.51 18.69
C LEU A 660 -20.55 26.28 17.17
N MET A 661 -19.97 25.19 16.67
CA MET A 661 -20.11 24.80 15.26
C MET A 661 -21.44 24.07 14.98
N GLY A 662 -22.33 23.90 15.98
CA GLY A 662 -23.59 23.18 15.89
C GLY A 662 -23.47 21.66 15.92
N GLY A 663 -22.38 21.15 16.51
CA GLY A 663 -22.20 19.73 16.83
C GLY A 663 -22.90 19.33 18.14
N VAL A 664 -22.65 18.11 18.61
CA VAL A 664 -23.31 17.53 19.79
C VAL A 664 -22.75 18.07 21.11
N GLY A 665 -21.49 18.54 21.13
CA GLY A 665 -20.77 18.95 22.33
C GLY A 665 -20.63 17.83 23.38
N MET A 666 -20.31 18.19 24.63
CA MET A 666 -20.21 17.24 25.76
C MET A 666 -21.58 16.89 26.39
N ARG A 667 -22.70 17.23 25.74
CA ARG A 667 -24.04 17.20 26.35
C ARG A 667 -24.67 15.79 26.43
N ARG A 668 -24.09 14.80 25.73
CA ARG A 668 -24.52 13.40 25.81
C ARG A 668 -23.63 12.65 26.78
N GLY A 669 -23.92 12.80 28.07
CA GLY A 669 -23.29 11.99 29.10
C GLY A 669 -23.58 10.50 28.91
N ARG A 670 -22.75 9.66 29.54
CA ARG A 670 -22.85 8.21 29.50
C ARG A 670 -24.14 7.69 30.16
N ARG A 671 -24.74 6.61 29.64
CA ARG A 671 -25.96 5.98 30.19
C ARG A 671 -25.73 5.23 31.51
N HIS A 672 -24.63 4.47 31.63
CA HIS A 672 -24.26 3.74 32.86
C HIS A 672 -22.76 3.89 33.13
N PRO A 673 -22.27 4.13 34.36
CA PRO A 673 -20.87 4.46 34.63
C PRO A 673 -19.86 3.34 34.35
N ARG A 674 -20.29 2.07 34.28
CA ARG A 674 -19.40 0.91 34.08
C ARG A 674 -19.79 0.02 32.90
N ASP A 675 -21.03 0.05 32.45
CA ASP A 675 -21.47 -0.80 31.33
C ASP A 675 -21.51 0.03 30.05
N LEU A 676 -21.01 -0.55 28.97
CA LEU A 676 -21.01 0.01 27.61
C LEU A 676 -21.60 -1.04 26.67
N GLY A 677 -22.49 -0.59 25.80
CA GLY A 677 -22.99 -1.35 24.66
C GLY A 677 -22.71 -0.63 23.34
N PRO A 678 -22.67 -1.36 22.21
CA PRO A 678 -22.69 -0.74 20.88
C PRO A 678 -23.85 0.24 20.75
N GLY A 679 -23.57 1.45 20.26
CA GLY A 679 -24.53 2.54 20.12
C GLY A 679 -24.57 3.53 21.28
N ASP A 680 -23.97 3.24 22.44
CA ASP A 680 -23.95 4.17 23.57
C ASP A 680 -23.18 5.46 23.25
N ALA A 681 -23.65 6.57 23.81
CA ALA A 681 -22.98 7.87 23.71
C ALA A 681 -22.01 8.09 24.87
N LEU A 682 -20.82 8.58 24.54
CA LEU A 682 -19.73 8.92 25.44
C LEU A 682 -19.24 10.33 25.09
N ASP A 683 -19.87 11.33 25.69
CA ASP A 683 -19.67 12.74 25.38
C ASP A 683 -19.97 13.03 23.89
N PHE A 684 -18.95 13.33 23.09
CA PHE A 684 -19.05 13.52 21.63
C PHE A 684 -18.57 12.30 20.83
N TRP A 685 -18.50 11.13 21.47
CA TRP A 685 -18.20 9.85 20.84
C TRP A 685 -19.40 8.90 20.93
N ARG A 686 -19.46 7.94 20.01
CA ARG A 686 -20.39 6.82 20.02
C ARG A 686 -19.62 5.52 20.06
N VAL A 687 -20.04 4.58 20.91
CA VAL A 687 -19.51 3.22 20.92
C VAL A 687 -19.93 2.54 19.62
N GLU A 688 -18.96 2.18 18.80
CA GLU A 688 -19.22 1.51 17.52
C GLU A 688 -19.00 0.00 17.61
N ALA A 689 -17.99 -0.43 18.39
CA ALA A 689 -17.77 -1.83 18.72
C ALA A 689 -17.27 -1.96 20.16
N PHE A 690 -17.73 -3.00 20.86
CA PHE A 690 -17.35 -3.29 22.23
C PHE A 690 -17.30 -4.82 22.44
N GLU A 691 -16.11 -5.32 22.73
CA GLU A 691 -15.83 -6.74 22.99
C GLU A 691 -15.02 -6.83 24.28
N ALA A 692 -15.68 -6.85 25.43
CA ALA A 692 -14.99 -6.97 26.71
C ALA A 692 -14.37 -8.38 26.87
N PRO A 693 -13.16 -8.52 27.44
CA PRO A 693 -12.27 -7.48 27.97
C PRO A 693 -11.17 -7.05 26.98
N ARG A 694 -11.41 -7.11 25.67
CA ARG A 694 -10.37 -6.97 24.63
C ARG A 694 -10.41 -5.66 23.88
N THR A 695 -11.58 -5.22 23.40
CA THR A 695 -11.66 -4.13 22.42
C THR A 695 -12.77 -3.13 22.72
N LEU A 696 -12.46 -1.84 22.61
CA LEU A 696 -13.43 -0.74 22.59
C LEU A 696 -13.12 0.18 21.41
N ARG A 697 -14.09 0.39 20.51
CA ARG A 697 -13.99 1.33 19.39
C ARG A 697 -15.03 2.43 19.51
N LEU A 698 -14.55 3.68 19.50
CA LEU A 698 -15.35 4.88 19.59
C LEU A 698 -15.31 5.63 18.25
N ALA A 699 -16.46 5.99 17.70
CA ALA A 699 -16.60 6.85 16.53
C ALA A 699 -16.94 8.28 16.95
N ALA A 700 -16.29 9.28 16.37
CA ALA A 700 -16.54 10.68 16.71
C ALA A 700 -17.88 11.18 16.12
N GLU A 701 -18.72 11.78 16.96
CA GLU A 701 -19.96 12.47 16.54
C GLU A 701 -19.77 13.99 16.40
N MET A 702 -18.66 14.53 16.91
CA MET A 702 -18.30 15.94 16.76
C MET A 702 -18.12 16.33 15.29
N LYS A 703 -18.37 17.60 14.97
CA LYS A 703 -18.11 18.18 13.66
C LYS A 703 -16.61 18.26 13.42
N LEU A 704 -16.17 17.54 12.39
CA LEU A 704 -14.79 17.42 11.98
C LEU A 704 -14.71 17.54 10.45
N PRO A 705 -13.60 18.08 9.90
CA PRO A 705 -13.33 18.03 8.47
C PRO A 705 -12.84 16.63 8.05
N GLY A 706 -13.57 15.58 8.43
CA GLY A 706 -13.18 14.19 8.33
C GLY A 706 -14.02 13.27 9.20
N ARG A 707 -13.71 11.97 9.20
CA ARG A 707 -14.24 10.99 10.18
C ARG A 707 -13.13 10.62 11.16
N ALA A 708 -13.45 10.40 12.43
CA ALA A 708 -12.45 10.03 13.44
C ALA A 708 -12.90 8.86 14.30
N TRP A 709 -11.95 8.04 14.71
CA TRP A 709 -12.15 6.96 15.68
C TRP A 709 -11.05 6.94 16.72
N LEU A 710 -11.38 6.41 17.89
CA LEU A 710 -10.44 6.07 18.94
C LEU A 710 -10.67 4.62 19.35
N VAL A 711 -9.63 3.80 19.20
CA VAL A 711 -9.67 2.36 19.43
C VAL A 711 -8.76 2.01 20.60
N PHE A 712 -9.24 1.16 21.49
CA PHE A 712 -8.47 0.55 22.56
C PHE A 712 -8.49 -0.95 22.40
N GLU A 713 -7.33 -1.59 22.49
CA GLU A 713 -7.15 -3.03 22.42
C GLU A 713 -6.29 -3.50 23.60
N VAL A 714 -6.64 -4.63 24.21
CA VAL A 714 -5.88 -5.23 25.31
C VAL A 714 -5.56 -6.68 24.98
N GLU A 715 -4.28 -6.98 24.91
CA GLU A 715 -3.72 -8.30 24.61
C GLU A 715 -3.03 -8.87 25.86
N PRO A 716 -3.14 -10.16 26.18
CA PRO A 716 -2.38 -10.76 27.28
C PRO A 716 -0.88 -10.83 26.97
N THR A 717 -0.04 -10.65 27.98
CA THR A 717 1.43 -10.85 27.90
C THR A 717 1.92 -11.73 29.04
N ALA A 718 3.17 -12.20 28.97
CA ALA A 718 3.72 -13.14 29.96
C ALA A 718 3.71 -12.60 31.40
N SER A 719 3.76 -11.29 31.60
CA SER A 719 3.82 -10.61 32.90
C SER A 719 2.63 -9.69 33.19
N GLY A 720 1.56 -9.76 32.39
CA GLY A 720 0.40 -8.89 32.55
C GLY A 720 -0.40 -8.73 31.25
N SER A 721 -0.53 -7.49 30.78
CA SER A 721 -1.24 -7.20 29.54
C SER A 721 -0.64 -6.00 28.81
N ARG A 722 -0.87 -5.98 27.50
CA ARG A 722 -0.46 -4.91 26.59
C ARG A 722 -1.69 -4.12 26.20
N VAL A 723 -1.71 -2.83 26.52
CA VAL A 723 -2.77 -1.90 26.12
C VAL A 723 -2.32 -1.11 24.89
N ARG A 724 -3.04 -1.23 23.79
CA ARG A 724 -2.88 -0.42 22.57
C ARG A 724 -4.00 0.60 22.49
N GLN A 725 -3.62 1.85 22.21
CA GLN A 725 -4.53 2.96 21.95
C GLN A 725 -4.23 3.53 20.58
N THR A 726 -5.24 3.58 19.71
CA THR A 726 -5.10 4.00 18.32
C THR A 726 -6.13 5.07 17.97
N ALA A 727 -5.67 6.27 17.65
CA ALA A 727 -6.48 7.32 17.05
C ALA A 727 -6.41 7.21 15.51
N LEU A 728 -7.58 7.11 14.88
CA LEU A 728 -7.75 7.01 13.44
C LEU A 728 -8.48 8.24 12.92
N PHE A 729 -8.04 8.83 11.82
CA PHE A 729 -8.68 9.98 11.21
C PHE A 729 -8.68 9.91 9.69
N ASP A 730 -9.85 10.00 9.08
CA ASP A 730 -10.05 10.10 7.63
C ASP A 730 -10.26 11.58 7.25
N PRO A 731 -9.21 12.29 6.79
CA PRO A 731 -9.35 13.68 6.40
C PRO A 731 -10.18 13.83 5.12
N VAL A 732 -11.12 14.79 5.12
CA VAL A 732 -11.81 15.23 3.90
C VAL A 732 -11.07 16.45 3.32
N GLY A 733 -10.48 16.27 2.15
CA GLY A 733 -9.78 17.33 1.42
C GLY A 733 -8.53 17.87 2.12
N LEU A 734 -8.08 19.07 1.71
CA LEU A 734 -6.94 19.76 2.33
C LEU A 734 -7.26 20.27 3.75
N GLY A 735 -8.49 20.75 3.98
CA GLY A 735 -8.92 21.23 5.29
C GLY A 735 -8.84 20.14 6.37
N GLY A 736 -9.25 18.91 6.04
CA GLY A 736 -9.09 17.76 6.93
C GLY A 736 -7.64 17.46 7.28
N ARG A 737 -6.73 17.51 6.31
CA ARG A 737 -5.31 17.26 6.57
C ARG A 737 -4.67 18.36 7.39
N LEU A 738 -4.97 19.62 7.09
CA LEU A 738 -4.50 20.74 7.87
C LEU A 738 -4.98 20.62 9.33
N TYR A 739 -6.24 20.26 9.52
CA TYR A 739 -6.81 19.99 10.85
C TYR A 739 -6.03 18.90 11.59
N TRP A 740 -5.76 17.75 10.96
CA TRP A 740 -4.98 16.69 11.58
C TRP A 740 -3.56 17.14 11.98
N TYR A 741 -2.84 17.78 11.06
CA TYR A 741 -1.45 18.18 11.31
C TYR A 741 -1.33 19.34 12.30
N ALA A 742 -2.30 20.25 12.33
CA ALA A 742 -2.35 21.33 13.33
C ALA A 742 -2.57 20.79 14.75
N LEU A 743 -3.37 19.73 14.90
CA LEU A 743 -3.64 19.11 16.20
C LEU A 743 -2.60 18.06 16.62
N LEU A 744 -1.71 17.65 15.72
CA LEU A 744 -0.74 16.58 15.99
C LEU A 744 0.12 16.82 17.25
N PRO A 745 0.66 18.03 17.53
CA PRO A 745 1.41 18.26 18.77
C PRO A 745 0.57 18.05 20.03
N MET A 746 -0.71 18.44 20.00
CA MET A 746 -1.63 18.21 21.10
C MET A 746 -2.02 16.74 21.22
N HIS A 747 -2.25 16.04 20.10
CA HIS A 747 -2.46 14.59 20.09
C HIS A 747 -1.28 13.84 20.71
N LEU A 748 -0.03 14.24 20.40
CA LEU A 748 1.19 13.70 21.02
C LEU A 748 1.15 13.79 22.55
N LEU A 749 0.74 14.92 23.11
CA LEU A 749 0.60 15.09 24.56
C LEU A 749 -0.61 14.34 25.14
N ILE A 750 -1.81 14.57 24.60
CA ILE A 750 -3.08 14.10 25.15
C ILE A 750 -3.12 12.57 25.19
N PHE A 751 -2.84 11.93 24.06
CA PHE A 751 -2.96 10.48 23.95
C PHE A 751 -1.88 9.73 24.75
N ALA A 752 -0.70 10.34 24.99
CA ALA A 752 0.36 9.74 25.80
C ALA A 752 0.06 9.90 27.29
N GLY A 753 -0.50 11.03 27.69
CA GLY A 753 -0.99 11.24 29.05
C GLY A 753 -2.18 10.33 29.38
N MET A 754 -3.11 10.15 28.44
CA MET A 754 -4.26 9.25 28.59
C MET A 754 -3.81 7.80 28.78
N LEU A 755 -2.98 7.26 27.87
CA LEU A 755 -2.48 5.89 27.97
C LEU A 755 -1.68 5.63 29.27
N ARG A 756 -0.87 6.60 29.71
CA ARG A 756 -0.16 6.51 31.00
C ARG A 756 -1.13 6.48 32.19
N SER A 757 -2.22 7.23 32.13
CA SER A 757 -3.20 7.31 33.21
C SER A 757 -4.08 6.06 33.27
N ILE A 758 -4.42 5.47 32.12
CA ILE A 758 -5.07 4.16 32.02
C ILE A 758 -4.19 3.08 32.68
N ALA A 759 -2.91 3.00 32.30
CA ALA A 759 -1.97 2.03 32.86
C ALA A 759 -1.84 2.17 34.39
N LYS A 760 -1.64 3.40 34.90
CA LYS A 760 -1.55 3.66 36.36
C LYS A 760 -2.79 3.21 37.12
N ARG A 761 -3.99 3.38 36.55
CA ARG A 761 -5.26 2.96 37.18
C ARG A 761 -5.40 1.44 37.19
N ALA A 762 -5.02 0.79 36.10
CA ALA A 762 -5.00 -0.66 35.98
C ALA A 762 -4.02 -1.31 36.97
N GLU A 763 -2.79 -0.81 37.06
CA GLU A 763 -1.77 -1.29 38.00
C GLU A 763 -2.19 -1.08 39.46
N ARG A 764 -2.81 0.06 39.78
CA ARG A 764 -3.37 0.28 41.13
C ARG A 764 -4.49 -0.69 41.46
N ALA A 765 -5.40 -0.95 40.51
CA ALA A 765 -6.48 -1.92 40.70
C ALA A 765 -5.94 -3.34 40.90
N ALA A 766 -4.90 -3.73 40.14
CA ALA A 766 -4.21 -5.00 40.33
C ALA A 766 -3.51 -5.09 41.68
N ALA A 767 -2.80 -4.05 42.12
CA ALA A 767 -2.15 -4.01 43.42
C ALA A 767 -3.15 -4.08 44.59
N LEU A 768 -4.34 -3.45 44.45
CA LEU A 768 -5.42 -3.54 45.43
C LEU A 768 -6.06 -4.94 45.48
N ALA A 769 -6.22 -5.59 44.32
CA ALA A 769 -6.76 -6.96 44.24
C ALA A 769 -5.80 -8.03 44.80
N GLN A 770 -4.50 -7.73 44.90
CA GLN A 770 -3.48 -8.63 45.46
C GLN A 770 -3.28 -8.46 46.97
N ARG A 771 -3.96 -7.52 47.64
CA ARG A 771 -3.89 -7.39 49.10
C ARG A 771 -4.75 -8.48 49.75
N PRO A 772 -4.22 -9.26 50.72
CA PRO A 772 -5.04 -10.18 51.49
C PRO A 772 -6.12 -9.40 52.25
N SER A 773 -7.36 -9.92 52.27
CA SER A 773 -8.44 -9.30 53.05
C SER A 773 -8.04 -9.27 54.53
N PRO A 774 -8.28 -8.16 55.26
CA PRO A 774 -8.17 -8.18 56.71
C PRO A 774 -9.18 -9.19 57.26
N ALA A 775 -8.68 -10.11 58.09
CA ALA A 775 -9.47 -11.12 58.78
C ALA A 775 -10.47 -10.50 59.76
#